data_AF-A0A1G2SYF2-F1
#
_entry.id   AF-A0A1G2SYF2-F1
#
_cell.length_a   1.000
_cell.length_b   1.000
_cell.length_c   1.000
_cell.angle_alpha   90.00
_cell.angle_beta   90.00
_cell.angle_gamma   90.00
#
_symmetry.space_group_name_H-M   'P 1'
#
loop_
_entity.id
_entity.type
_entity.pdbx_description
1 polymer ?
#
loop_
_entity_poly.entity_id
_entity_poly.type
_entity_poly.pdbx_seq_one_letter_code
_entity_poly.pdbx_strand_id
1 'polypeptide(L)'
;MYLKSIELAGFKSFAKKNGFEFNSPISAIVGPNGSGKSNVAEAFRFVLGEQSIKSMRGKRGEDLIWNGASSEPRANRAAVKLVFDNSRKVFSDIDFSEVTIERMVHRDGLNEYSINDSQVRLKDVLGLLASVHIGISGHHIISQGEADKILAASPKDRKGMVEDALGLKIYQYKRLESERKLKKTFENTGQVQALRKEIAPHLKFLSRQVEKLEKTEAERQELTVLAKEYFKREDIYLSSLRSTLTAERKPIDESLKKLAKESQDAKKVVRFESDLNEARWQKDELTRELGKLEGLIISEERLIENERRLALSDEHKTVRLKEIESLFREVSVLKTITEVIAKIRDFIKDRKHTTDSKLISDAESRIAELKKEKITLEKSLEIARNKEIQISEAEKALLVTKSLENEMSSKLSILKAREERLEIEEEAMKRELEEVGHLAGIEVLRFKDGEQPLDEARGKQEERKHTIQRLKIHLEDANVSGMDEVEKEYRETSERDAFLERELSDLDKSAKSLEEIIKDLEKRLATEFSSGLEHINNEFGKMFGIMFGGGEAELILTKESEIEEEEEKIEEGLDIKVNLPKKKIKSLMMLSGGERALTSIALIFAISQVNPPPFIILDETDAALDESNSKKYGDLVEILSKRSQLILITHNRETMSRAGVIYGVTMGSNGVSKLLSISFDQAVEVAK
;
A
#
# COMPACT_ATOMS: atom_id res chain seq x y z
N MET A 1 -39.08 48.31 -32.46
CA MET A 1 -38.70 47.55 -33.67
C MET A 1 -37.49 46.72 -33.30
N TYR A 2 -37.34 45.53 -33.86
CA TYR A 2 -36.32 44.59 -33.38
C TYR A 2 -35.08 44.61 -34.29
N LEU A 3 -35.26 44.68 -35.60
CA LEU A 3 -34.17 44.79 -36.56
C LEU A 3 -34.03 46.26 -37.00
N LYS A 4 -32.83 46.84 -36.81
CA LYS A 4 -32.52 48.21 -37.23
C LYS A 4 -32.06 48.26 -38.68
N SER A 5 -31.12 47.40 -39.07
CA SER A 5 -30.58 47.40 -40.42
C SER A 5 -29.92 46.09 -40.83
N ILE A 6 -29.77 45.92 -42.15
CA ILE A 6 -28.89 44.92 -42.77
C ILE A 6 -27.91 45.63 -43.68
N GLU A 7 -26.62 45.30 -43.56
CA GLU A 7 -25.55 45.78 -44.44
C GLU A 7 -24.99 44.62 -45.26
N LEU A 8 -24.84 44.83 -46.57
CA LEU A 8 -24.27 43.86 -47.50
C LEU A 8 -23.04 44.47 -48.16
N ALA A 9 -21.93 43.75 -48.17
CA ALA A 9 -20.70 44.18 -48.82
C ALA A 9 -20.06 43.03 -49.59
N GLY A 10 -19.89 43.19 -50.90
CA GLY A 10 -19.32 42.17 -51.78
C GLY A 10 -20.18 40.90 -51.90
N PHE A 11 -21.45 40.94 -51.49
CA PHE A 11 -22.36 39.80 -51.46
C PHE A 11 -23.19 39.74 -52.75
N LYS A 12 -23.02 38.68 -53.54
CA LYS A 12 -23.66 38.48 -54.85
C LYS A 12 -23.63 39.76 -55.67
N SER A 13 -24.77 40.26 -56.13
CA SER A 13 -24.88 41.46 -56.96
C SER A 13 -24.58 42.79 -56.25
N PHE A 14 -24.41 42.79 -54.92
CA PHE A 14 -24.06 43.97 -54.12
C PHE A 14 -22.54 44.10 -53.98
N ALA A 15 -21.88 44.59 -55.04
CA ALA A 15 -20.43 44.76 -55.09
C ALA A 15 -19.87 45.72 -54.02
N LYS A 16 -20.58 46.83 -53.77
CA LYS A 16 -20.22 47.85 -52.76
C LYS A 16 -21.08 47.70 -51.51
N LYS A 17 -20.64 48.31 -50.41
CA LYS A 17 -21.41 48.37 -49.17
C LYS A 17 -22.77 49.06 -49.41
N ASN A 18 -23.86 48.34 -49.17
CA ASN A 18 -25.23 48.85 -49.20
C ASN A 18 -25.92 48.50 -47.88
N GLY A 19 -26.71 49.42 -47.32
CA GLY A 19 -27.46 49.22 -46.09
C GLY A 19 -28.96 49.46 -46.29
N PHE A 20 -29.79 48.58 -45.75
CA PHE A 20 -31.24 48.78 -45.65
C PHE A 20 -31.58 49.10 -44.19
N GLU A 21 -32.30 50.18 -43.94
CA GLU A 21 -32.73 50.58 -42.60
C GLU A 21 -34.22 50.27 -42.39
N PHE A 22 -34.58 49.50 -41.38
CA PHE A 22 -35.97 49.09 -41.18
C PHE A 22 -36.61 49.90 -40.05
N ASN A 23 -37.12 51.08 -40.41
CA ASN A 23 -37.77 52.03 -39.50
C ASN A 23 -39.32 52.00 -39.56
N SER A 24 -39.89 50.97 -40.20
CA SER A 24 -41.33 50.75 -40.32
C SER A 24 -41.69 49.31 -39.94
N PRO A 25 -42.88 49.06 -39.35
CA PRO A 25 -43.39 47.71 -39.09
C PRO A 25 -43.47 46.84 -40.35
N ILE A 26 -43.73 47.46 -41.51
CA ILE A 26 -43.73 46.80 -42.82
C ILE A 26 -42.81 47.58 -43.74
N SER A 27 -41.79 46.90 -44.27
CA SER A 27 -40.86 47.42 -45.27
C SER A 27 -40.95 46.57 -46.53
N ALA A 28 -41.08 47.19 -47.71
CA ALA A 28 -41.09 46.48 -48.98
C ALA A 28 -39.79 46.70 -49.75
N ILE A 29 -39.27 45.65 -50.37
CA ILE A 29 -38.13 45.66 -51.28
C ILE A 29 -38.65 45.29 -52.66
N VAL A 30 -38.54 46.23 -53.59
CA VAL A 30 -39.20 46.16 -54.90
C VAL A 30 -38.17 46.37 -56.00
N GLY A 31 -38.40 45.84 -57.19
CA GLY A 31 -37.49 46.04 -58.30
C GLY A 31 -37.81 45.11 -59.48
N PRO A 32 -37.31 45.42 -60.68
CA PRO A 32 -37.51 44.57 -61.85
C PRO A 32 -36.86 43.19 -61.64
N ASN A 33 -37.30 42.21 -62.43
CA ASN A 33 -36.71 40.87 -62.38
C ASN A 33 -35.22 40.91 -62.73
N GLY A 34 -34.41 40.14 -61.98
CA GLY A 34 -32.95 40.16 -62.12
C GLY A 34 -32.24 41.33 -61.42
N SER A 35 -32.96 42.26 -60.77
CA SER A 35 -32.35 43.40 -60.05
C SER A 35 -31.49 43.03 -58.85
N GLY A 36 -31.64 41.81 -58.32
CA GLY A 36 -30.98 41.35 -57.08
C GLY A 36 -31.85 41.43 -55.82
N LYS A 37 -33.15 41.69 -55.95
CA LYS A 37 -34.10 41.74 -54.81
C LYS A 37 -34.06 40.51 -53.92
N SER A 38 -34.18 39.30 -54.48
CA SER A 38 -34.11 38.05 -53.71
C SER A 38 -32.70 37.72 -53.22
N ASN A 39 -31.65 38.41 -53.67
CA ASN A 39 -30.32 38.28 -53.06
C ASN A 39 -30.30 38.89 -51.64
N VAL A 40 -31.22 39.79 -51.32
CA VAL A 40 -31.38 40.33 -49.97
C VAL A 40 -31.93 39.27 -49.03
N ALA A 41 -32.96 38.50 -49.44
CA ALA A 41 -33.44 37.36 -48.65
C ALA A 41 -32.34 36.32 -48.38
N GLU A 42 -31.49 36.07 -49.38
CA GLU A 42 -30.34 35.17 -49.21
C GLU A 42 -29.27 35.73 -48.29
N ALA A 43 -29.06 37.05 -48.28
CA ALA A 43 -28.16 37.68 -47.33
C ALA A 43 -28.63 37.49 -45.89
N PHE A 44 -29.95 37.58 -45.65
CA PHE A 44 -30.54 37.23 -44.36
C PHE A 44 -30.33 35.74 -44.02
N ARG A 45 -30.63 34.80 -44.94
CA ARG A 45 -30.34 33.37 -44.69
C ARG A 45 -28.87 33.15 -44.34
N PHE A 46 -27.97 33.79 -45.10
CA PHE A 46 -26.52 33.69 -44.91
C PHE A 46 -26.09 34.11 -43.50
N VAL A 47 -26.42 35.33 -43.07
CA VAL A 47 -25.99 35.85 -41.76
C VAL A 47 -26.67 35.14 -40.59
N LEU A 48 -27.88 34.61 -40.78
CA LEU A 48 -28.60 33.83 -39.75
C LEU A 48 -28.11 32.38 -39.61
N GLY A 49 -27.03 32.02 -40.31
CA GLY A 49 -26.33 30.76 -40.08
C GLY A 49 -26.73 29.61 -41.01
N GLU A 50 -27.44 29.88 -42.11
CA GLU A 50 -27.75 28.86 -43.13
C GLU A 50 -26.47 28.24 -43.70
N GLN A 51 -26.38 26.91 -43.64
CA GLN A 51 -25.23 26.16 -44.14
C GLN A 51 -25.45 25.65 -45.57
N SER A 52 -26.71 25.48 -45.99
CA SER A 52 -27.05 24.98 -47.32
C SER A 52 -26.80 26.06 -48.38
N ILE A 53 -25.69 25.95 -49.09
CA ILE A 53 -25.37 26.85 -50.21
C ILE A 53 -26.44 26.75 -51.32
N LYS A 54 -27.07 25.57 -51.46
CA LYS A 54 -28.18 25.36 -52.40
C LYS A 54 -29.42 26.19 -52.04
N SER A 55 -29.75 26.38 -50.76
CA SER A 55 -30.89 27.22 -50.36
C SER A 55 -30.63 28.71 -50.66
N MET A 56 -29.37 29.11 -50.67
CA MET A 56 -28.90 30.43 -51.11
C MET A 56 -28.60 30.50 -52.61
N ARG A 57 -29.17 29.62 -53.44
CA ARG A 57 -29.00 29.55 -54.91
C ARG A 57 -27.54 29.62 -55.39
N GLY A 58 -26.62 28.99 -54.66
CA GLY A 58 -25.21 28.82 -55.04
C GLY A 58 -24.84 27.35 -55.26
N LYS A 59 -23.65 27.09 -55.81
CA LYS A 59 -23.05 25.74 -55.87
C LYS A 59 -21.87 25.61 -54.89
N ARG A 60 -21.10 26.68 -54.71
CA ARG A 60 -19.95 26.79 -53.80
C ARG A 60 -20.03 28.06 -52.96
N GLY A 61 -19.33 28.10 -51.82
CA GLY A 61 -19.34 29.27 -50.92
C GLY A 61 -18.83 30.55 -51.62
N GLU A 62 -17.88 30.39 -52.54
CA GLU A 62 -17.37 31.47 -53.40
C GLU A 62 -18.44 32.12 -54.28
N ASP A 63 -19.51 31.42 -54.63
CA ASP A 63 -20.58 31.94 -55.50
C ASP A 63 -21.42 33.02 -54.78
N LEU A 64 -21.30 33.12 -53.45
CA LEU A 64 -21.90 34.18 -52.66
C LEU A 64 -21.07 35.48 -52.73
N ILE A 65 -19.85 35.42 -53.24
CA ILE A 65 -18.93 36.56 -53.36
C ILE A 65 -19.09 37.20 -54.74
N TRP A 66 -19.11 38.54 -54.76
CA TRP A 66 -19.14 39.30 -56.00
C TRP A 66 -18.01 38.88 -56.95
N ASN A 67 -18.39 38.37 -58.11
CA ASN A 67 -17.47 37.77 -59.08
C ASN A 67 -16.98 38.74 -60.17
N GLY A 68 -17.16 40.05 -59.95
CA GLY A 68 -16.70 41.10 -60.85
C GLY A 68 -17.67 41.39 -61.99
N ALA A 69 -17.61 42.62 -62.50
CA ALA A 69 -18.24 43.03 -63.74
C ALA A 69 -17.31 43.96 -64.52
N SER A 70 -17.72 44.41 -65.71
CA SER A 70 -16.90 45.25 -66.59
C SER A 70 -16.39 46.54 -65.93
N SER A 71 -17.08 47.07 -64.91
CA SER A 71 -16.69 48.31 -64.21
C SER A 71 -16.20 48.14 -62.78
N GLU A 72 -16.30 46.94 -62.18
CA GLU A 72 -15.97 46.72 -60.77
C GLU A 72 -15.20 45.40 -60.61
N PRO A 73 -14.03 45.41 -59.94
CA PRO A 73 -13.21 44.22 -59.80
C PRO A 73 -13.89 43.14 -58.95
N ARG A 74 -13.35 41.93 -59.02
CA ARG A 74 -13.76 40.81 -58.17
C ARG A 74 -13.53 41.14 -56.70
N ALA A 75 -14.49 40.80 -55.84
CA ALA A 75 -14.30 40.88 -54.41
C ALA A 75 -13.56 39.61 -53.91
N ASN A 76 -12.77 39.77 -52.85
CA ASN A 76 -12.06 38.66 -52.19
C ASN A 76 -12.87 38.04 -51.03
N ARG A 77 -13.90 38.75 -50.57
CA ARG A 77 -14.78 38.36 -49.46
C ARG A 77 -16.17 38.95 -49.66
N ALA A 78 -17.17 38.30 -49.07
CA ALA A 78 -18.51 38.85 -48.89
C ALA A 78 -18.84 38.89 -47.42
N ALA A 79 -19.43 39.99 -46.96
CA ALA A 79 -19.87 40.16 -45.58
C ALA A 79 -21.32 40.65 -45.55
N VAL A 80 -22.07 40.11 -44.59
CA VAL A 80 -23.42 40.57 -44.27
C VAL A 80 -23.51 40.79 -42.78
N LYS A 81 -23.96 41.97 -42.37
CA LYS A 81 -24.08 42.40 -40.98
C LYS A 81 -25.53 42.79 -40.68
N LEU A 82 -26.11 42.20 -39.63
CA LEU A 82 -27.38 42.60 -39.05
C LEU A 82 -27.16 43.44 -37.80
N VAL A 83 -28.00 44.44 -37.61
CA VAL A 83 -28.02 45.27 -36.40
C VAL A 83 -29.41 45.17 -35.77
N PHE A 84 -29.45 44.70 -34.53
CA PHE A 84 -30.66 44.57 -33.73
C PHE A 84 -30.73 45.63 -32.64
N ASP A 85 -31.93 46.13 -32.37
CA ASP A 85 -32.23 46.92 -31.18
C ASP A 85 -32.45 45.99 -29.98
N ASN A 86 -31.56 46.07 -29.00
CA ASN A 86 -31.64 45.30 -27.77
C ASN A 86 -32.01 46.15 -26.55
N SER A 87 -32.57 47.36 -26.75
CA SER A 87 -33.00 48.24 -25.65
C SER A 87 -34.07 47.59 -24.74
N ARG A 88 -34.81 46.61 -25.26
CA ARG A 88 -35.82 45.83 -24.52
C ARG A 88 -35.27 44.51 -23.94
N LYS A 89 -33.94 44.29 -23.98
CA LYS A 89 -33.26 43.05 -23.58
C LYS A 89 -33.88 41.79 -24.20
N VAL A 90 -34.09 41.85 -25.51
CA VAL A 90 -34.62 40.73 -26.31
C VAL A 90 -33.60 39.61 -26.35
N PHE A 91 -32.32 39.97 -26.49
CA PHE A 91 -31.19 39.09 -26.21
C PHE A 91 -30.79 39.26 -24.74
N SER A 92 -31.36 38.44 -23.86
CA SER A 92 -31.15 38.52 -22.41
C SER A 92 -29.70 38.34 -21.98
N ASP A 93 -28.93 37.58 -22.75
CA ASP A 93 -27.57 37.17 -22.42
C ASP A 93 -26.52 38.22 -22.85
N ILE A 94 -26.96 39.34 -23.44
CA ILE A 94 -26.09 40.40 -23.95
C ILE A 94 -26.50 41.74 -23.34
N ASP A 95 -25.61 42.39 -22.60
CA ASP A 95 -25.86 43.67 -21.92
C ASP A 95 -25.71 44.93 -22.79
N PHE A 96 -25.49 44.76 -24.10
CA PHE A 96 -25.41 45.86 -25.04
C PHE A 96 -26.81 46.29 -25.51
N SER A 97 -27.01 47.60 -25.69
CA SER A 97 -28.25 48.17 -26.25
C SER A 97 -28.45 47.87 -27.73
N GLU A 98 -27.38 47.49 -28.42
CA GLU A 98 -27.40 47.02 -29.81
C GLU A 98 -26.63 45.70 -29.91
N VAL A 99 -27.16 44.79 -30.71
CA VAL A 99 -26.53 43.51 -30.99
C VAL A 99 -26.28 43.44 -32.49
N THR A 100 -25.02 43.27 -32.86
CA THR A 100 -24.61 43.09 -34.25
C THR A 100 -24.21 41.64 -34.48
N ILE A 101 -24.72 41.05 -35.56
CA ILE A 101 -24.36 39.70 -36.01
C ILE A 101 -23.83 39.83 -37.41
N GLU A 102 -22.59 39.41 -37.64
CA GLU A 102 -21.96 39.47 -38.95
C GLU A 102 -21.42 38.09 -39.34
N ARG A 103 -21.61 37.75 -40.61
CA ARG A 103 -20.98 36.59 -41.24
C ARG A 103 -20.19 37.06 -42.43
N MET A 104 -18.97 36.56 -42.55
CA MET A 104 -18.06 36.82 -43.66
C MET A 104 -17.64 35.51 -44.31
N VAL A 105 -17.61 35.46 -45.63
CA VAL A 105 -17.09 34.33 -46.40
C VAL A 105 -15.95 34.77 -47.30
N HIS A 106 -14.87 34.00 -47.28
CA HIS A 106 -13.67 34.21 -48.07
C HIS A 106 -13.65 33.29 -49.30
N ARG A 107 -12.79 33.61 -50.28
CA ARG A 107 -12.67 32.81 -51.52
C ARG A 107 -12.12 31.40 -51.31
N ASP A 108 -11.47 31.13 -50.19
CA ASP A 108 -11.05 29.78 -49.79
C ASP A 108 -12.21 28.94 -49.19
N GLY A 109 -13.40 29.54 -49.03
CA GLY A 109 -14.57 28.92 -48.44
C GLY A 109 -14.64 29.03 -46.92
N LEU A 110 -13.65 29.65 -46.26
CA LEU A 110 -13.70 29.91 -44.82
C LEU A 110 -14.82 30.89 -44.50
N ASN A 111 -15.58 30.57 -43.46
CA ASN A 111 -16.65 31.40 -42.93
C ASN A 111 -16.24 31.91 -41.55
N GLU A 112 -16.27 33.22 -41.36
CA GLU A 112 -16.06 33.88 -40.08
C GLU A 112 -17.39 34.41 -39.56
N TYR A 113 -17.61 34.27 -38.26
CA TYR A 113 -18.82 34.74 -37.58
C TYR A 113 -18.39 35.68 -36.46
N SER A 114 -19.10 36.81 -36.32
CA SER A 114 -18.87 37.74 -35.22
C SER A 114 -20.17 38.22 -34.60
N ILE A 115 -20.14 38.43 -33.28
CA ILE A 115 -21.18 39.09 -32.51
C ILE A 115 -20.55 40.29 -31.84
N ASN A 116 -21.06 41.51 -32.08
CA ASN A 116 -20.46 42.75 -31.56
C ASN A 116 -18.95 42.83 -31.85
N ASP A 117 -18.60 42.57 -33.10
CA ASP A 117 -17.24 42.56 -33.64
C ASP A 117 -16.28 41.53 -32.99
N SER A 118 -16.76 40.68 -32.08
CA SER A 118 -16.00 39.59 -31.47
C SER A 118 -16.21 38.29 -32.24
N GLN A 119 -15.13 37.59 -32.60
CA GLN A 119 -15.21 36.34 -33.37
C GLN A 119 -15.76 35.19 -32.52
N VAL A 120 -16.76 34.48 -33.06
CA VAL A 120 -17.47 33.39 -32.37
C VAL A 120 -17.64 32.17 -33.27
N ARG A 121 -18.11 31.05 -32.72
CA ARG A 121 -18.46 29.87 -33.53
C ARG A 121 -19.89 29.99 -34.02
N LEU A 122 -20.21 29.32 -35.14
CA LEU A 122 -21.59 29.24 -35.63
C LEU A 122 -22.56 28.72 -34.56
N LYS A 123 -22.14 27.77 -33.71
CA LYS A 123 -22.96 27.26 -32.61
C LYS A 123 -23.41 28.37 -31.66
N ASP A 124 -22.56 29.36 -31.41
CA ASP A 124 -22.83 30.47 -30.50
C ASP A 124 -23.84 31.44 -31.15
N VAL A 125 -23.68 31.73 -32.46
CA VAL A 125 -24.66 32.50 -33.24
C VAL A 125 -26.03 31.82 -33.25
N LEU A 126 -26.07 30.51 -33.52
CA LEU A 126 -27.32 29.74 -33.52
C LEU A 126 -27.96 29.68 -32.13
N GLY A 127 -27.17 29.57 -31.06
CA GLY A 127 -27.66 29.64 -29.69
C GLY A 127 -28.29 30.99 -29.35
N LEU A 128 -27.64 32.08 -29.77
CA LEU A 128 -28.17 33.44 -29.60
C LEU A 128 -29.45 33.69 -30.40
N LEU A 129 -29.51 33.21 -31.65
CA LEU A 129 -30.71 33.36 -32.48
C LEU A 129 -31.87 32.50 -31.96
N ALA A 130 -31.59 31.31 -31.42
CA ALA A 130 -32.61 30.45 -30.84
C ALA A 130 -33.28 31.07 -29.59
N SER A 131 -32.57 31.88 -28.80
CA SER A 131 -33.16 32.55 -27.63
C SER A 131 -34.20 33.61 -27.98
N VAL A 132 -34.17 34.12 -29.22
CA VAL A 132 -35.14 35.09 -29.76
C VAL A 132 -36.06 34.47 -30.81
N HIS A 133 -36.16 33.14 -30.84
CA HIS A 133 -37.02 32.38 -31.76
C HIS A 133 -36.68 32.56 -33.26
N ILE A 134 -35.45 32.94 -33.57
CA ILE A 134 -34.90 32.90 -34.92
C ILE A 134 -34.18 31.54 -35.07
N GLY A 135 -34.90 30.52 -35.54
CA GLY A 135 -34.40 29.13 -35.60
C GLY A 135 -33.86 28.68 -36.96
N ILE A 136 -33.15 27.54 -36.95
CA ILE A 136 -32.56 26.85 -38.13
C ILE A 136 -33.64 26.36 -39.12
N SER A 137 -34.87 26.11 -38.66
CA SER A 137 -35.99 25.65 -39.49
C SER A 137 -36.52 26.69 -40.49
N GLY A 138 -36.06 27.96 -40.41
CA GLY A 138 -36.30 28.95 -41.46
C GLY A 138 -37.71 29.53 -41.50
N HIS A 139 -38.57 29.32 -40.49
CA HIS A 139 -39.94 29.86 -40.49
C HIS A 139 -40.05 31.40 -40.43
N HIS A 140 -38.92 32.10 -40.31
CA HIS A 140 -38.81 33.55 -40.35
C HIS A 140 -38.45 34.08 -41.76
N ILE A 141 -38.08 33.22 -42.72
CA ILE A 141 -37.89 33.57 -44.13
C ILE A 141 -38.76 32.65 -44.96
N ILE A 142 -39.77 33.20 -45.61
CA ILE A 142 -40.76 32.45 -46.38
C ILE A 142 -40.58 32.85 -47.83
N SER A 143 -40.03 31.96 -48.64
CA SER A 143 -39.99 32.09 -50.09
C SER A 143 -41.06 31.25 -50.78
N GLN A 144 -41.30 31.50 -52.07
CA GLN A 144 -42.26 30.78 -52.90
C GLN A 144 -42.13 29.23 -52.82
N GLY A 145 -40.92 28.68 -52.63
CA GLY A 145 -40.70 27.24 -52.46
C GLY A 145 -40.83 26.71 -51.03
N GLU A 146 -40.61 27.56 -50.02
CA GLU A 146 -40.74 27.18 -48.60
C GLU A 146 -42.21 27.16 -48.16
N ALA A 147 -43.06 28.00 -48.76
CA ALA A 147 -44.50 27.95 -48.53
C ALA A 147 -45.06 26.55 -48.83
N ASP A 148 -44.72 25.94 -49.97
CA ASP A 148 -45.16 24.59 -50.31
C ASP A 148 -44.53 23.49 -49.42
N LYS A 149 -43.36 23.75 -48.83
CA LYS A 149 -42.58 22.75 -48.08
C LYS A 149 -43.31 22.22 -46.86
N ILE A 150 -44.02 23.07 -46.11
CA ILE A 150 -44.73 22.64 -44.89
C ILE A 150 -45.94 21.73 -45.18
N LEU A 151 -46.60 21.93 -46.32
CA LEU A 151 -47.70 21.08 -46.76
C LEU A 151 -47.18 19.77 -47.36
N ALA A 152 -46.04 19.81 -48.07
CA ALA A 152 -45.41 18.64 -48.67
C ALA A 152 -44.57 17.80 -47.69
N ALA A 153 -44.27 18.33 -46.49
CA ALA A 153 -43.51 17.63 -45.45
C ALA A 153 -44.24 16.36 -44.97
N SER A 154 -43.47 15.35 -44.58
CA SER A 154 -44.02 14.17 -43.89
C SER A 154 -44.66 14.58 -42.56
N PRO A 155 -45.62 13.80 -42.02
CA PRO A 155 -46.23 14.11 -40.72
C PRO A 155 -45.18 14.31 -39.61
N LYS A 156 -44.12 13.50 -39.61
CA LYS A 156 -42.98 13.61 -38.68
C LYS A 156 -42.22 14.93 -38.84
N ASP A 157 -41.84 15.27 -40.08
CA ASP A 157 -41.12 16.52 -40.35
C ASP A 157 -41.97 17.74 -39.98
N ARG A 158 -43.28 17.67 -40.23
CA ARG A 158 -44.23 18.72 -39.86
C ARG A 158 -44.34 18.88 -38.35
N LYS A 159 -44.35 17.78 -37.58
CA LYS A 159 -44.25 17.83 -36.11
C LYS A 159 -42.97 18.54 -35.68
N GLY A 160 -41.83 18.16 -36.26
CA GLY A 160 -40.53 18.80 -35.96
C GLY A 160 -40.50 20.31 -36.28
N MET A 161 -41.14 20.73 -37.38
CA MET A 161 -41.29 22.15 -37.72
C MET A 161 -42.12 22.91 -36.68
N VAL A 162 -43.24 22.33 -36.23
CA VAL A 162 -44.09 22.93 -35.19
C VAL A 162 -43.39 22.97 -33.83
N GLU A 163 -42.69 21.91 -33.44
CA GLU A 163 -41.89 21.88 -32.20
C GLU A 163 -40.78 22.95 -32.19
N ASP A 164 -40.12 23.16 -33.33
CA ASP A 164 -39.10 24.20 -33.47
C ASP A 164 -39.72 25.60 -33.34
N ALA A 165 -40.87 25.83 -33.98
CA ALA A 165 -41.56 27.11 -33.89
C ALA A 165 -42.12 27.41 -32.49
N LEU A 166 -42.51 26.38 -31.74
CA LEU A 166 -42.88 26.50 -30.33
C LEU A 166 -41.67 26.72 -29.40
N GLY A 167 -40.43 26.69 -29.92
CA GLY A 167 -39.21 26.85 -29.13
C GLY A 167 -38.85 25.61 -28.31
N LEU A 168 -39.48 24.46 -28.57
CA LEU A 168 -39.31 23.24 -27.78
C LEU A 168 -37.99 22.54 -28.05
N LYS A 169 -37.34 22.87 -29.16
CA LYS A 169 -36.09 22.27 -29.61
C LYS A 169 -34.95 22.42 -28.60
N ILE A 170 -34.91 23.50 -27.83
CA ILE A 170 -33.93 23.68 -26.74
C ILE A 170 -34.12 22.60 -25.67
N TYR A 171 -35.35 22.30 -25.28
CA TYR A 171 -35.66 21.27 -24.29
C TYR A 171 -35.39 19.86 -24.84
N GLN A 172 -35.65 19.62 -26.14
CA GLN A 172 -35.28 18.37 -26.81
C GLN A 172 -33.76 18.16 -26.80
N TYR A 173 -32.97 19.20 -27.11
CA TYR A 173 -31.51 19.13 -27.03
C TYR A 173 -31.02 18.86 -25.61
N LYS A 174 -31.58 19.53 -24.61
CA LYS A 174 -31.26 19.29 -23.19
C LYS A 174 -31.60 17.85 -22.78
N ARG A 175 -32.74 17.30 -23.23
CA ARG A 175 -33.12 15.92 -22.97
C ARG A 175 -32.11 14.94 -23.56
N LEU A 176 -31.80 15.07 -24.86
CA LEU A 176 -30.80 14.26 -25.56
C LEU A 176 -29.41 14.35 -24.94
N GLU A 177 -29.01 15.54 -24.45
CA GLU A 177 -27.76 15.72 -23.74
C GLU A 177 -27.75 14.99 -22.39
N SER A 178 -28.84 15.08 -21.62
CA SER A 178 -29.01 14.36 -20.35
C SER A 178 -29.04 12.85 -20.56
N GLU A 179 -29.72 12.34 -21.59
CA GLU A 179 -29.72 10.91 -21.96
C GLU A 179 -28.30 10.41 -22.27
N ARG A 180 -27.52 11.19 -23.04
CA ARG A 180 -26.11 10.86 -23.34
C ARG A 180 -25.25 10.85 -22.07
N LYS A 181 -25.44 11.82 -21.17
CA LYS A 181 -24.74 11.86 -19.87
C LYS A 181 -25.11 10.64 -19.04
N LEU A 182 -26.39 10.28 -18.97
CA LEU A 182 -26.88 9.13 -18.22
C LEU A 182 -26.27 7.82 -18.73
N LYS A 183 -26.26 7.61 -20.05
CA LYS A 183 -25.60 6.44 -20.65
C LYS A 183 -24.12 6.35 -20.27
N LYS A 184 -23.40 7.47 -20.33
CA LYS A 184 -21.99 7.53 -19.93
C LYS A 184 -21.80 7.25 -18.42
N THR A 185 -22.71 7.73 -17.58
CA THR A 185 -22.69 7.43 -16.14
C THR A 185 -22.84 5.93 -15.89
N PHE A 186 -23.75 5.24 -16.58
CA PHE A 186 -23.88 3.77 -16.46
C PHE A 186 -22.63 3.02 -16.92
N GLU A 187 -22.01 3.45 -18.03
CA GLU A 187 -20.74 2.90 -18.49
C GLU A 187 -19.63 3.06 -17.44
N ASN A 188 -19.50 4.26 -16.85
CA ASN A 188 -18.54 4.53 -15.78
C ASN A 188 -18.80 3.67 -14.53
N THR A 189 -20.07 3.55 -14.11
CA THR A 189 -20.46 2.69 -12.99
C THR A 189 -20.02 1.24 -13.23
N GLY A 190 -20.23 0.71 -14.44
CA GLY A 190 -19.78 -0.62 -14.82
C GLY A 190 -18.25 -0.79 -14.73
N GLN A 191 -17.49 0.21 -15.15
CA GLN A 191 -16.02 0.21 -15.06
C GLN A 191 -15.54 0.22 -13.61
N VAL A 192 -16.10 1.07 -12.75
CA VAL A 192 -15.73 1.15 -11.33
C VAL A 192 -16.09 -0.14 -10.59
N GLN A 193 -17.24 -0.75 -10.89
CA GLN A 193 -17.62 -2.05 -10.34
C GLN A 193 -16.65 -3.17 -10.75
N ALA A 194 -16.16 -3.17 -12.00
CA ALA A 194 -15.18 -4.13 -12.46
C ALA A 194 -13.84 -3.97 -11.70
N LEU A 195 -13.36 -2.74 -11.53
CA LEU A 195 -12.15 -2.45 -10.76
C LEU A 195 -12.26 -2.91 -9.29
N ARG A 196 -13.40 -2.68 -8.63
CA ARG A 196 -13.61 -3.20 -7.26
C ARG A 196 -13.60 -4.74 -7.21
N LYS A 197 -14.21 -5.40 -8.20
CA LYS A 197 -14.19 -6.87 -8.30
C LYS A 197 -12.77 -7.41 -8.51
N GLU A 198 -11.92 -6.68 -9.23
CA GLU A 198 -10.52 -7.03 -9.45
C GLU A 198 -9.68 -6.86 -8.17
N ILE A 199 -9.92 -5.79 -7.40
CA ILE A 199 -9.16 -5.50 -6.17
C ILE A 199 -9.58 -6.43 -5.01
N ALA A 200 -10.84 -6.86 -4.96
CA ALA A 200 -11.39 -7.60 -3.81
C ALA A 200 -10.60 -8.88 -3.42
N PRO A 201 -10.15 -9.75 -4.34
CA PRO A 201 -9.31 -10.90 -3.99
C PRO A 201 -7.95 -10.49 -3.39
N HIS A 202 -7.32 -9.46 -3.94
CA HIS A 202 -6.03 -8.94 -3.45
C HIS A 202 -6.17 -8.36 -2.05
N LEU A 203 -7.21 -7.56 -1.82
CA LEU A 203 -7.50 -6.99 -0.51
C LEU A 203 -7.73 -8.09 0.55
N LYS A 204 -8.46 -9.16 0.19
CA LYS A 204 -8.70 -10.30 1.10
C LYS A 204 -7.44 -11.11 1.38
N PHE A 205 -6.53 -11.19 0.42
CA PHE A 205 -5.22 -11.81 0.62
C PHE A 205 -4.36 -10.99 1.59
N LEU A 206 -4.24 -9.68 1.32
CA LEU A 206 -3.51 -8.75 2.18
C LEU A 206 -4.08 -8.70 3.61
N SER A 207 -5.42 -8.69 3.77
CA SER A 207 -6.03 -8.67 5.10
C SER A 207 -5.65 -9.90 5.94
N ARG A 208 -5.55 -11.08 5.33
CA ARG A 208 -5.12 -12.31 6.00
C ARG A 208 -3.64 -12.27 6.36
N GLN A 209 -2.81 -11.63 5.53
CA GLN A 209 -1.41 -11.43 5.86
C GLN A 209 -1.30 -10.49 7.06
N VAL A 210 -1.97 -9.34 7.05
CA VAL A 210 -1.99 -8.39 8.19
C VAL A 210 -2.47 -9.06 9.47
N GLU A 211 -3.55 -9.84 9.44
CA GLU A 211 -4.02 -10.59 10.63
C GLU A 211 -2.97 -11.57 11.16
N LYS A 212 -2.19 -12.20 10.28
CA LYS A 212 -1.07 -13.07 10.67
C LYS A 212 0.06 -12.24 11.31
N LEU A 213 0.38 -11.08 10.75
CA LEU A 213 1.40 -10.17 11.30
C LEU A 213 1.03 -9.66 12.69
N GLU A 214 -0.22 -9.24 12.89
CA GLU A 214 -0.73 -8.80 14.20
C GLU A 214 -0.59 -9.90 15.26
N LYS A 215 -0.88 -11.15 14.88
CA LYS A 215 -0.68 -12.32 15.76
C LYS A 215 0.79 -12.54 16.08
N THR A 216 1.68 -12.50 15.08
CA THR A 216 3.13 -12.63 15.27
C THR A 216 3.69 -11.54 16.19
N GLU A 217 3.24 -10.29 16.03
CA GLU A 217 3.69 -9.18 16.88
C GLU A 217 3.18 -9.32 18.32
N ALA A 218 1.96 -9.81 18.52
CA ALA A 218 1.45 -10.13 19.86
C ALA A 218 2.27 -11.25 20.53
N GLU A 219 2.60 -12.32 19.81
CA GLU A 219 3.47 -13.41 20.30
C GLU A 219 4.88 -12.89 20.63
N ARG A 220 5.40 -11.93 19.84
CA ARG A 220 6.70 -11.28 20.07
C ARG A 220 6.71 -10.44 21.34
N GLN A 221 5.64 -9.69 21.59
CA GLN A 221 5.47 -8.92 22.83
C GLN A 221 5.37 -9.85 24.05
N GLU A 222 4.61 -10.94 23.94
CA GLU A 222 4.51 -11.96 24.99
C GLU A 222 5.88 -12.58 25.28
N LEU A 223 6.63 -12.98 24.25
CA LEU A 223 8.00 -13.48 24.38
C LEU A 223 8.90 -12.47 25.09
N THR A 224 8.80 -11.18 24.74
CA THR A 224 9.60 -10.10 25.36
C THR A 224 9.37 -10.03 26.88
N VAL A 225 8.11 -10.06 27.30
CA VAL A 225 7.74 -9.98 28.73
C VAL A 225 8.21 -11.23 29.48
N LEU A 226 7.94 -12.42 28.94
CA LEU A 226 8.34 -13.68 29.58
C LEU A 226 9.86 -13.83 29.65
N ALA A 227 10.57 -13.45 28.59
CA ALA A 227 12.03 -13.54 28.53
C ALA A 227 12.71 -12.60 29.53
N LYS A 228 12.25 -11.34 29.63
CA LYS A 228 12.76 -10.39 30.64
C LYS A 228 12.65 -10.98 32.06
N GLU A 229 11.49 -11.56 32.38
CA GLU A 229 11.26 -12.16 33.70
C GLU A 229 12.09 -13.43 33.93
N TYR A 230 12.21 -14.31 32.92
CA TYR A 230 13.04 -15.52 32.98
C TYR A 230 14.52 -15.19 33.21
N PHE A 231 15.11 -14.32 32.37
CA PHE A 231 16.53 -14.00 32.45
C PHE A 231 16.89 -13.24 33.71
N LYS A 232 16.00 -12.35 34.18
CA LYS A 232 16.18 -11.68 35.48
C LYS A 232 16.31 -12.67 36.63
N ARG A 233 15.42 -13.67 36.69
CA ARG A 233 15.45 -14.67 37.75
C ARG A 233 16.61 -15.63 37.62
N GLU A 234 16.96 -16.01 36.39
CA GLU A 234 18.08 -16.90 36.13
C GLU A 234 19.43 -16.25 36.50
N ASP A 235 19.63 -14.95 36.22
CA ASP A 235 20.83 -14.19 36.62
C ASP A 235 20.98 -14.14 38.15
N ILE A 236 19.87 -13.91 38.88
CA ILE A 236 19.85 -13.92 40.35
C ILE A 236 20.18 -15.33 40.88
N TYR A 237 19.61 -16.38 40.28
CA TYR A 237 19.89 -17.76 40.68
C TYR A 237 21.36 -18.12 40.48
N LEU A 238 21.90 -17.90 39.27
CA LEU A 238 23.28 -18.24 38.93
C LEU A 238 24.29 -17.43 39.77
N SER A 239 24.02 -16.14 40.00
CA SER A 239 24.85 -15.31 40.88
C SER A 239 24.83 -15.79 42.34
N SER A 240 23.68 -16.21 42.85
CA SER A 240 23.56 -16.80 44.20
C SER A 240 24.32 -18.12 44.32
N LEU A 241 24.24 -18.99 43.29
CA LEU A 241 24.94 -20.27 43.26
C LEU A 241 26.45 -20.06 43.17
N ARG A 242 26.90 -19.09 42.36
CA ARG A 242 28.30 -18.66 42.29
C ARG A 242 28.81 -18.17 43.64
N SER A 243 28.02 -17.36 44.35
CA SER A 243 28.39 -16.86 45.68
C SER A 243 28.51 -18.01 46.70
N THR A 244 27.65 -19.03 46.60
CA THR A 244 27.66 -20.20 47.47
C THR A 244 28.87 -21.09 47.19
N LEU A 245 29.15 -21.40 45.93
CA LEU A 245 30.32 -22.21 45.54
C LEU A 245 31.64 -21.52 45.91
N THR A 246 31.73 -20.20 45.71
CA THR A 246 32.92 -19.44 46.13
C THR A 246 33.09 -19.41 47.65
N ALA A 247 32.00 -19.39 48.42
CA ALA A 247 32.03 -19.52 49.87
C ALA A 247 32.45 -20.94 50.33
N GLU A 248 32.00 -22.00 49.66
CA GLU A 248 32.41 -23.40 49.93
C GLU A 248 33.87 -23.67 49.56
N ARG A 249 34.38 -23.02 48.50
CA ARG A 249 35.75 -23.22 48.00
C ARG A 249 36.83 -22.61 48.91
N LYS A 250 36.61 -21.39 49.41
CA LYS A 250 37.57 -20.67 50.27
C LYS A 250 38.14 -21.51 51.43
N PRO A 251 37.33 -22.16 52.29
CA PRO A 251 37.84 -22.94 53.41
C PRO A 251 38.61 -24.20 52.99
N ILE A 252 38.25 -24.81 51.85
CA ILE A 252 38.95 -26.00 51.32
C ILE A 252 40.32 -25.61 50.76
N ASP A 253 40.40 -24.51 50.00
CA ASP A 253 41.67 -23.98 49.50
C ASP A 253 42.61 -23.57 50.64
N GLU A 254 42.08 -22.97 51.72
CA GLU A 254 42.85 -22.67 52.94
C GLU A 254 43.33 -23.93 53.66
N SER A 255 42.47 -24.94 53.79
CA SER A 255 42.80 -26.22 54.43
C SER A 255 43.87 -26.99 53.65
N LEU A 256 43.78 -27.02 52.31
CA LEU A 256 44.79 -27.62 51.45
C LEU A 256 46.13 -26.89 51.52
N LYS A 257 46.14 -25.55 51.58
CA LYS A 257 47.38 -24.78 51.79
C LYS A 257 48.03 -25.11 53.14
N LYS A 258 47.24 -25.27 54.20
CA LYS A 258 47.73 -25.63 55.54
C LYS A 258 48.30 -27.06 55.55
N LEU A 259 47.56 -28.03 55.02
CA LEU A 259 47.99 -29.43 54.91
C LEU A 259 49.22 -29.59 54.01
N ALA A 260 49.32 -28.83 52.93
CA ALA A 260 50.50 -28.84 52.06
C ALA A 260 51.76 -28.35 52.81
N LYS A 261 51.63 -27.34 53.69
CA LYS A 261 52.71 -26.86 54.54
C LYS A 261 53.12 -27.92 55.58
N GLU A 262 52.15 -28.53 56.27
CA GLU A 262 52.37 -29.61 57.24
C GLU A 262 52.99 -30.86 56.59
N SER A 263 52.53 -31.23 55.39
CA SER A 263 53.06 -32.31 54.55
C SER A 263 54.49 -32.00 54.08
N GLN A 264 54.81 -30.74 53.76
CA GLN A 264 56.17 -30.34 53.37
C GLN A 264 57.16 -30.42 54.54
N ASP A 265 56.72 -30.05 55.75
CA ASP A 265 57.51 -30.21 56.97
C ASP A 265 57.68 -31.69 57.36
N ALA A 266 56.65 -32.53 57.17
CA ALA A 266 56.75 -33.98 57.33
C ALA A 266 57.59 -34.66 56.22
N LYS A 267 57.56 -34.14 54.98
CA LYS A 267 58.37 -34.63 53.84
C LYS A 267 59.84 -34.28 53.91
N LYS A 268 60.27 -33.32 54.75
CA LYS A 268 61.71 -33.18 55.11
C LYS A 268 62.27 -34.43 55.77
N VAL A 269 61.41 -35.42 56.04
CA VAL A 269 61.77 -36.72 56.55
C VAL A 269 61.37 -37.89 55.62
N VAL A 270 61.43 -37.65 54.31
CA VAL A 270 61.31 -38.67 53.24
C VAL A 270 62.39 -39.76 53.27
N ARG A 271 63.34 -39.71 54.21
CA ARG A 271 64.23 -40.84 54.47
C ARG A 271 63.62 -41.93 55.36
N PHE A 272 62.43 -41.73 55.92
CA PHE A 272 61.88 -42.62 56.94
C PHE A 272 61.60 -44.08 56.53
N GLU A 273 61.18 -44.42 55.31
CA GLU A 273 60.99 -45.86 54.98
C GLU A 273 62.34 -46.61 54.92
N SER A 274 63.35 -45.98 54.31
CA SER A 274 64.72 -46.51 54.28
C SER A 274 65.33 -46.50 55.67
N ASP A 275 65.23 -45.39 56.39
CA ASP A 275 65.80 -45.20 57.72
C ASP A 275 65.10 -46.07 58.78
N LEU A 276 63.80 -46.37 58.63
CA LEU A 276 63.05 -47.27 59.51
C LEU A 276 63.46 -48.71 59.29
N ASN A 277 63.56 -49.14 58.02
CA ASN A 277 64.03 -50.48 57.69
C ASN A 277 65.51 -50.66 58.10
N GLU A 278 66.33 -49.63 57.92
CA GLU A 278 67.72 -49.62 58.39
C GLU A 278 67.81 -49.62 59.92
N ALA A 279 67.01 -48.82 60.62
CA ALA A 279 66.96 -48.82 62.09
C ALA A 279 66.45 -50.16 62.66
N ARG A 280 65.45 -50.78 62.03
CA ARG A 280 64.95 -52.13 62.38
C ARG A 280 66.02 -53.19 62.13
N TRP A 281 66.68 -53.15 60.98
CA TRP A 281 67.77 -54.06 60.65
C TRP A 281 68.94 -53.93 61.64
N GLN A 282 69.35 -52.69 61.95
CA GLN A 282 70.38 -52.41 62.95
C GLN A 282 69.98 -52.93 64.34
N LYS A 283 68.73 -52.71 64.77
CA LYS A 283 68.22 -53.24 66.04
C LYS A 283 68.25 -54.77 66.07
N ASP A 284 67.75 -55.42 65.02
CA ASP A 284 67.66 -56.87 64.96
C ASP A 284 69.06 -57.52 64.91
N GLU A 285 70.01 -56.91 64.20
CA GLU A 285 71.40 -57.37 64.15
C GLU A 285 72.10 -57.19 65.50
N LEU A 286 71.97 -56.01 66.12
CA LEU A 286 72.49 -55.75 67.48
C LEU A 286 71.89 -56.71 68.51
N THR A 287 70.60 -57.03 68.41
CA THR A 287 69.91 -57.98 69.30
C THR A 287 70.48 -59.40 69.13
N ARG A 288 70.76 -59.82 67.89
CA ARG A 288 71.39 -61.12 67.59
C ARG A 288 72.82 -61.19 68.11
N GLU A 289 73.62 -60.13 67.92
CA GLU A 289 74.99 -60.04 68.44
C GLU A 289 75.02 -60.11 69.96
N LEU A 290 74.11 -59.39 70.63
CA LEU A 290 73.93 -59.46 72.08
C LEU A 290 73.60 -60.88 72.54
N GLY A 291 72.68 -61.57 71.85
CA GLY A 291 72.34 -62.96 72.17
C GLY A 291 73.50 -63.95 71.96
N LYS A 292 74.34 -63.74 70.94
CA LYS A 292 75.56 -64.55 70.72
C LYS A 292 76.59 -64.32 71.84
N LEU A 293 76.81 -63.05 72.22
CA LEU A 293 77.70 -62.67 73.31
C LEU A 293 77.24 -63.23 74.66
N GLU A 294 75.95 -63.16 74.95
CA GLU A 294 75.38 -63.79 76.14
C GLU A 294 75.59 -65.31 76.15
N GLY A 295 75.40 -65.97 75.00
CA GLY A 295 75.68 -67.40 74.86
C GLY A 295 77.15 -67.76 75.11
N LEU A 296 78.09 -66.93 74.63
CA LEU A 296 79.53 -67.10 74.85
C LEU A 296 79.91 -66.92 76.33
N ILE A 297 79.38 -65.87 76.97
CA ILE A 297 79.58 -65.63 78.42
C ILE A 297 79.11 -66.84 79.23
N ILE A 298 77.91 -67.35 78.95
CA ILE A 298 77.35 -68.53 79.63
C ILE A 298 78.22 -69.77 79.41
N SER A 299 78.81 -69.94 78.23
CA SER A 299 79.68 -71.08 77.92
C SER A 299 81.01 -71.04 78.68
N GLU A 300 81.63 -69.87 78.81
CA GLU A 300 82.86 -69.67 79.56
C GLU A 300 82.62 -69.79 81.08
N GLU A 301 81.48 -69.29 81.58
CA GLU A 301 81.08 -69.48 82.98
C GLU A 301 80.93 -70.98 83.32
N ARG A 302 80.37 -71.79 82.40
CA ARG A 302 80.29 -73.26 82.58
C ARG A 302 81.64 -73.97 82.53
N LEU A 303 82.61 -73.48 81.75
CA LEU A 303 83.97 -74.02 81.71
C LEU A 303 84.67 -73.83 83.06
N ILE A 304 84.56 -72.65 83.66
CA ILE A 304 85.09 -72.36 85.00
C ILE A 304 84.45 -73.28 86.05
N GLU A 305 83.13 -73.45 86.01
CA GLU A 305 82.39 -74.33 86.92
C GLU A 305 82.90 -75.79 86.84
N ASN A 306 83.10 -76.30 85.63
CA ASN A 306 83.59 -77.67 85.41
C ASN A 306 85.04 -77.87 85.88
N GLU A 307 85.94 -76.93 85.61
CA GLU A 307 87.34 -76.98 86.08
C GLU A 307 87.43 -76.91 87.61
N ARG A 308 86.64 -76.04 88.26
CA ARG A 308 86.55 -76.00 89.73
C ARG A 308 86.05 -77.32 90.30
N ARG A 309 85.11 -78.00 89.63
CA ARG A 309 84.60 -79.31 90.04
C ARG A 309 85.67 -80.41 89.94
N LEU A 310 86.49 -80.39 88.89
CA LEU A 310 87.56 -81.37 88.67
C LEU A 310 88.71 -81.21 89.68
N ALA A 311 89.04 -79.98 90.08
CA ALA A 311 90.08 -79.69 91.08
C ALA A 311 89.78 -80.25 92.50
N LEU A 312 88.52 -80.57 92.81
CA LEU A 312 88.07 -81.05 94.12
C LEU A 312 88.05 -82.59 94.25
N SER A 313 88.28 -83.36 93.18
CA SER A 313 88.22 -84.83 93.19
C SER A 313 89.59 -85.48 93.42
N ASP A 314 89.72 -86.32 94.47
CA ASP A 314 90.95 -87.02 94.84
C ASP A 314 91.21 -88.31 94.04
N GLU A 315 90.26 -88.78 93.21
CA GLU A 315 90.35 -90.07 92.49
C GLU A 315 91.20 -90.02 91.20
N HIS A 316 91.42 -88.84 90.61
CA HIS A 316 92.03 -88.72 89.28
C HIS A 316 93.20 -87.71 89.22
N LYS A 317 94.07 -87.71 90.23
CA LYS A 317 95.31 -86.93 90.20
C LYS A 317 96.33 -87.60 89.28
N THR A 318 96.60 -86.99 88.13
CA THR A 318 97.57 -87.47 87.16
C THR A 318 98.98 -87.00 87.51
N VAL A 319 99.96 -87.91 87.49
CA VAL A 319 101.39 -87.61 87.71
C VAL A 319 102.14 -87.89 86.41
N ARG A 320 103.13 -87.05 86.06
CA ARG A 320 103.83 -87.17 84.77
C ARG A 320 104.75 -88.39 84.77
N LEU A 321 104.71 -89.18 83.70
CA LEU A 321 105.45 -90.45 83.58
C LEU A 321 106.95 -90.32 83.88
N LYS A 322 107.56 -89.21 83.46
CA LYS A 322 108.99 -88.90 83.66
C LYS A 322 109.41 -88.85 85.13
N GLU A 323 108.47 -88.49 86.01
CA GLU A 323 108.70 -88.35 87.45
C GLU A 323 108.60 -89.70 88.16
N ILE A 324 107.75 -90.60 87.65
CA ILE A 324 107.68 -92.00 88.08
C ILE A 324 108.98 -92.73 87.71
N GLU A 325 109.51 -92.50 86.51
CA GLU A 325 110.80 -93.06 86.08
C GLU A 325 111.97 -92.58 86.95
N SER A 326 111.96 -91.30 87.36
CA SER A 326 112.95 -90.75 88.30
C SER A 326 112.90 -91.46 89.64
N LEU A 327 111.68 -91.64 90.18
CA LEU A 327 111.48 -92.34 91.44
C LEU A 327 111.94 -93.80 91.36
N PHE A 328 111.66 -94.47 90.26
CA PHE A 328 112.09 -95.85 90.04
C PHE A 328 113.62 -95.99 90.01
N ARG A 329 114.34 -95.05 89.39
CA ARG A 329 115.81 -95.03 89.41
C ARG A 329 116.37 -94.77 90.80
N GLU A 330 115.75 -93.91 91.59
CA GLU A 330 116.19 -93.62 92.96
C GLU A 330 115.94 -94.80 93.90
N VAL A 331 114.84 -95.53 93.69
CA VAL A 331 114.44 -96.69 94.49
C VAL A 331 115.29 -97.93 94.16
N SER A 332 115.72 -98.11 92.91
CA SER A 332 116.44 -99.33 92.47
C SER A 332 117.87 -99.47 93.01
N VAL A 333 118.45 -98.39 93.57
CA VAL A 333 119.81 -98.40 94.14
C VAL A 333 119.81 -98.70 95.65
N LEU A 334 118.63 -98.72 96.29
CA LEU A 334 118.49 -98.89 97.75
C LEU A 334 118.47 -100.38 98.13
N LYS A 335 119.24 -100.73 99.17
CA LYS A 335 119.46 -102.13 99.57
C LYS A 335 118.51 -102.64 100.66
N THR A 336 117.72 -101.77 101.29
CA THR A 336 116.72 -102.16 102.30
C THR A 336 115.30 -101.71 101.94
N ILE A 337 114.32 -102.59 102.15
CA ILE A 337 112.91 -102.36 101.81
C ILE A 337 112.31 -101.15 102.56
N THR A 338 112.78 -100.85 103.77
CA THR A 338 112.31 -99.71 104.57
C THR A 338 112.62 -98.36 103.91
N GLU A 339 113.76 -98.24 103.24
CA GLU A 339 114.15 -97.00 102.54
C GLU A 339 113.30 -96.78 101.28
N VAL A 340 112.95 -97.87 100.58
CA VAL A 340 112.07 -97.84 99.42
C VAL A 340 110.66 -97.35 99.79
N ILE A 341 110.09 -97.88 100.88
CA ILE A 341 108.75 -97.49 101.33
C ILE A 341 108.72 -96.01 101.77
N ALA A 342 109.78 -95.50 102.39
CA ALA A 342 109.87 -94.10 102.80
C ALA A 342 109.86 -93.15 101.58
N LYS A 343 110.70 -93.43 100.57
CA LYS A 343 110.76 -92.66 99.32
C LYS A 343 109.43 -92.63 98.57
N ILE A 344 108.74 -93.77 98.48
CA ILE A 344 107.43 -93.84 97.82
C ILE A 344 106.39 -93.04 98.61
N ARG A 345 106.42 -93.11 99.96
CA ARG A 345 105.49 -92.36 100.81
C ARG A 345 105.68 -90.85 100.67
N ASP A 346 106.92 -90.38 100.65
CA ASP A 346 107.21 -88.94 100.50
C ASP A 346 106.80 -88.43 99.11
N PHE A 347 107.05 -89.22 98.06
CA PHE A 347 106.62 -88.88 96.71
C PHE A 347 105.10 -88.70 96.57
N ILE A 348 104.31 -89.56 97.25
CA ILE A 348 102.84 -89.45 97.26
C ILE A 348 102.39 -88.22 98.06
N LYS A 349 103.06 -87.91 99.18
CA LYS A 349 102.64 -86.84 100.10
C LYS A 349 102.87 -85.46 99.50
N ASP A 350 103.99 -85.26 98.81
CA ASP A 350 104.38 -83.96 98.24
C ASP A 350 103.46 -83.50 97.10
N ARG A 351 102.79 -84.45 96.43
CA ARG A 351 101.96 -84.19 95.25
C ARG A 351 100.46 -84.26 95.49
N LYS A 352 100.04 -84.49 96.73
CA LYS A 352 98.63 -84.53 97.09
C LYS A 352 97.95 -83.16 97.07
N HIS A 353 98.71 -82.05 97.05
CA HIS A 353 98.18 -80.69 97.28
C HIS A 353 98.50 -79.64 96.20
N THR A 354 99.06 -80.00 95.05
CA THR A 354 99.31 -79.05 93.95
C THR A 354 98.07 -78.87 93.07
N THR A 355 97.60 -77.64 92.90
CA THR A 355 96.42 -77.27 92.10
C THR A 355 96.88 -76.53 90.83
N ASP A 356 96.38 -76.89 89.65
CA ASP A 356 96.70 -76.19 88.39
C ASP A 356 95.85 -74.89 88.27
N SER A 357 96.39 -73.74 88.70
CA SER A 357 95.67 -72.45 88.79
C SER A 357 95.59 -71.64 87.48
N LYS A 358 96.24 -72.07 86.40
CA LYS A 358 96.38 -71.25 85.17
C LYS A 358 95.14 -71.23 84.27
N LEU A 359 94.37 -72.32 84.20
CA LEU A 359 93.21 -72.42 83.30
C LEU A 359 92.02 -71.55 83.74
N ILE A 360 91.85 -71.34 85.05
CA ILE A 360 90.74 -70.56 85.60
C ILE A 360 90.95 -69.05 85.38
N SER A 361 92.18 -68.55 85.51
CA SER A 361 92.49 -67.12 85.34
C SER A 361 92.27 -66.64 83.89
N ASP A 362 92.56 -67.48 82.89
CA ASP A 362 92.39 -67.12 81.48
C ASP A 362 90.91 -67.02 81.09
N ALA A 363 90.06 -67.88 81.65
CA ALA A 363 88.61 -67.86 81.43
C ALA A 363 87.94 -66.63 82.10
N GLU A 364 88.38 -66.25 83.31
CA GLU A 364 87.87 -65.06 84.01
C GLU A 364 88.20 -63.76 83.25
N SER A 365 89.38 -63.67 82.63
CA SER A 365 89.76 -62.52 81.79
C SER A 365 88.89 -62.39 80.54
N ARG A 366 88.57 -63.51 79.87
CA ARG A 366 87.69 -63.52 78.68
C ARG A 366 86.27 -63.08 79.02
N ILE A 367 85.72 -63.53 80.16
CA ILE A 367 84.39 -63.09 80.60
C ILE A 367 84.35 -61.58 80.86
N ALA A 368 85.41 -61.00 81.41
CA ALA A 368 85.47 -59.56 81.67
C ALA A 368 85.50 -58.73 80.37
N GLU A 369 86.18 -59.21 79.32
CA GLU A 369 86.17 -58.58 77.99
C GLU A 369 84.79 -58.68 77.34
N LEU A 370 84.18 -59.87 77.32
CA LEU A 370 82.83 -60.09 76.75
C LEU A 370 81.76 -59.25 77.47
N LYS A 371 81.87 -59.05 78.79
CA LYS A 371 80.96 -58.18 79.56
C LYS A 371 81.10 -56.70 79.20
N LYS A 372 82.29 -56.22 78.83
CA LYS A 372 82.49 -54.84 78.35
C LYS A 372 81.86 -54.65 76.97
N GLU A 373 82.04 -55.60 76.06
CA GLU A 373 81.43 -55.58 74.73
C GLU A 373 79.89 -55.59 74.80
N LYS A 374 79.33 -56.37 75.74
CA LYS A 374 77.88 -56.39 76.01
C LYS A 374 77.32 -55.00 76.34
N ILE A 375 77.95 -54.26 77.26
CA ILE A 375 77.47 -52.92 77.68
C ILE A 375 77.51 -51.93 76.50
N THR A 376 78.51 -52.02 75.63
CA THR A 376 78.58 -51.15 74.44
C THR A 376 77.48 -51.45 73.44
N LEU A 377 77.13 -52.72 73.25
CA LEU A 377 76.04 -53.16 72.38
C LEU A 377 74.65 -52.83 72.96
N GLU A 378 74.47 -52.86 74.28
CA GLU A 378 73.22 -52.45 74.93
C GLU A 378 72.90 -50.97 74.69
N LYS A 379 73.92 -50.11 74.77
CA LYS A 379 73.76 -48.67 74.49
C LYS A 379 73.42 -48.38 73.04
N SER A 380 74.06 -49.06 72.09
CA SER A 380 73.74 -48.89 70.67
C SER A 380 72.34 -49.40 70.33
N LEU A 381 71.89 -50.48 70.98
CA LEU A 381 70.53 -51.00 70.84
C LEU A 381 69.47 -50.00 71.33
N GLU A 382 69.72 -49.30 72.45
CA GLU A 382 68.79 -48.29 72.98
C GLU A 382 68.64 -47.08 72.05
N ILE A 383 69.76 -46.62 71.45
CA ILE A 383 69.75 -45.55 70.45
C ILE A 383 68.95 -45.96 69.20
N ALA A 384 69.17 -47.18 68.71
CA ALA A 384 68.43 -47.73 67.56
C ALA A 384 66.92 -47.83 67.85
N ARG A 385 66.54 -48.24 69.07
CA ARG A 385 65.14 -48.35 69.50
C ARG A 385 64.43 -46.99 69.57
N ASN A 386 65.07 -45.96 70.13
CA ASN A 386 64.50 -44.62 70.20
C ASN A 386 64.35 -43.99 68.81
N LYS A 387 65.32 -44.24 67.91
CA LYS A 387 65.24 -43.83 66.52
C LYS A 387 64.06 -44.51 65.79
N GLU A 388 63.83 -45.82 65.99
CA GLU A 388 62.68 -46.54 65.43
C GLU A 388 61.33 -45.92 65.86
N ILE A 389 61.19 -45.57 67.15
CA ILE A 389 59.95 -44.99 67.70
C ILE A 389 59.65 -43.62 67.07
N GLN A 390 60.65 -42.73 67.01
CA GLN A 390 60.48 -41.39 66.42
C GLN A 390 60.11 -41.47 64.94
N ILE A 391 60.74 -42.39 64.20
CA ILE A 391 60.44 -42.60 62.78
C ILE A 391 59.00 -43.13 62.61
N SER A 392 58.58 -44.09 63.43
CA SER A 392 57.23 -44.68 63.36
C SER A 392 56.11 -43.68 63.72
N GLU A 393 56.33 -42.80 64.69
CA GLU A 393 55.36 -41.75 65.04
C GLU A 393 55.19 -40.74 63.90
N ALA A 394 56.29 -40.34 63.27
CA ALA A 394 56.25 -39.40 62.16
C ALA A 394 55.66 -40.02 60.87
N GLU A 395 55.87 -41.32 60.63
CA GLU A 395 55.21 -42.06 59.55
C GLU A 395 53.68 -42.09 59.74
N LYS A 396 53.20 -42.35 60.96
CA LYS A 396 51.76 -42.30 61.29
C LYS A 396 51.17 -40.90 61.07
N ALA A 397 51.88 -39.86 61.51
CA ALA A 397 51.44 -38.47 61.30
C ALA A 397 51.38 -38.11 59.81
N LEU A 398 52.35 -38.57 59.01
CA LEU A 398 52.35 -38.39 57.56
C LEU A 398 51.16 -39.10 56.90
N LEU A 399 50.84 -40.33 57.31
CA LEU A 399 49.72 -41.10 56.78
C LEU A 399 48.38 -40.39 57.04
N VAL A 400 48.18 -39.89 58.26
CA VAL A 400 46.99 -39.11 58.62
C VAL A 400 46.91 -37.83 57.78
N THR A 401 48.00 -37.07 57.67
CA THR A 401 48.05 -35.84 56.85
C THR A 401 47.71 -36.13 55.39
N LYS A 402 48.25 -37.21 54.82
CA LYS A 402 47.99 -37.65 53.44
C LYS A 402 46.54 -38.09 53.23
N SER A 403 45.93 -38.75 54.22
CA SER A 403 44.50 -39.11 54.16
C SER A 403 43.59 -37.87 54.13
N LEU A 404 43.89 -36.86 54.96
CA LEU A 404 43.16 -35.59 54.98
C LEU A 404 43.37 -34.78 53.70
N GLU A 405 44.59 -34.78 53.14
CA GLU A 405 44.90 -34.17 51.83
C GLU A 405 44.10 -34.85 50.69
N ASN A 406 44.01 -36.17 50.70
CA ASN A 406 43.18 -36.94 49.75
C ASN A 406 41.68 -36.62 49.93
N GLU A 407 41.18 -36.51 51.16
CA GLU A 407 39.78 -36.14 51.41
C GLU A 407 39.48 -34.72 50.89
N MET A 408 40.34 -33.75 51.22
CA MET A 408 40.16 -32.36 50.78
C MET A 408 40.29 -32.20 49.26
N SER A 409 41.23 -32.92 48.63
CA SER A 409 41.35 -32.93 47.16
C SER A 409 40.13 -33.57 46.48
N SER A 410 39.52 -34.60 47.09
CA SER A 410 38.26 -35.17 46.58
C SER A 410 37.10 -34.17 46.66
N LYS A 411 36.97 -33.44 47.78
CA LYS A 411 35.97 -32.37 47.94
C LYS A 411 36.19 -31.23 46.94
N LEU A 412 37.45 -30.85 46.72
CA LEU A 412 37.82 -29.84 45.71
C LEU A 412 37.47 -30.31 44.29
N SER A 413 37.69 -31.58 43.96
CA SER A 413 37.33 -32.15 42.66
C SER A 413 35.81 -32.07 42.41
N ILE A 414 35.01 -32.44 43.43
CA ILE A 414 33.55 -32.34 43.37
C ILE A 414 33.10 -30.88 43.20
N LEU A 415 33.72 -29.94 43.91
CA LEU A 415 33.43 -28.51 43.77
C LEU A 415 33.80 -27.97 42.40
N LYS A 416 34.96 -28.33 41.86
CA LYS A 416 35.37 -27.94 40.51
C LYS A 416 34.36 -28.41 39.46
N ALA A 417 33.89 -29.66 39.56
CA ALA A 417 32.84 -30.15 38.66
C ALA A 417 31.53 -29.36 38.77
N ARG A 418 31.18 -28.86 39.97
CA ARG A 418 30.02 -27.97 40.16
C ARG A 418 30.25 -26.56 39.58
N GLU A 419 31.45 -26.02 39.72
CA GLU A 419 31.84 -24.72 39.12
C GLU A 419 31.84 -24.80 37.59
N GLU A 420 32.40 -25.85 36.99
CA GLU A 420 32.36 -26.08 35.54
C GLU A 420 30.92 -26.21 35.04
N ARG A 421 30.06 -26.92 35.77
CA ARG A 421 28.64 -27.01 35.44
C ARG A 421 27.96 -25.64 35.48
N LEU A 422 28.25 -24.82 36.48
CA LEU A 422 27.73 -23.46 36.59
C LEU A 422 28.20 -22.59 35.41
N GLU A 423 29.46 -22.70 35.01
CA GLU A 423 30.02 -21.97 33.85
C GLU A 423 29.28 -22.34 32.55
N ILE A 424 29.03 -23.64 32.34
CA ILE A 424 28.22 -24.12 31.21
C ILE A 424 26.79 -23.56 31.26
N GLU A 425 26.17 -23.49 32.45
CA GLU A 425 24.83 -22.92 32.63
C GLU A 425 24.81 -21.40 32.36
N GLU A 426 25.83 -20.63 32.81
CA GLU A 426 25.99 -19.20 32.50
C GLU A 426 26.18 -18.95 30.99
N GLU A 427 27.00 -19.76 30.31
CA GLU A 427 27.20 -19.67 28.86
C GLU A 427 25.96 -20.05 28.05
N ALA A 428 25.20 -21.07 28.51
CA ALA A 428 23.94 -21.44 27.90
C ALA A 428 22.91 -20.31 28.02
N MET A 429 22.81 -19.68 29.20
CA MET A 429 21.92 -18.53 29.42
C MET A 429 22.29 -17.36 28.51
N LYS A 430 23.57 -17.03 28.37
CA LYS A 430 24.02 -15.94 27.47
C LYS A 430 23.64 -16.20 26.02
N ARG A 431 23.85 -17.41 25.52
CA ARG A 431 23.45 -17.79 24.15
C ARG A 431 21.94 -17.69 23.96
N GLU A 432 21.16 -18.20 24.91
CA GLU A 432 19.71 -18.13 24.89
C GLU A 432 19.22 -16.66 24.90
N LEU A 433 19.88 -15.79 25.66
CA LEU A 433 19.59 -14.35 25.71
C LEU A 433 19.88 -13.65 24.37
N GLU A 434 21.00 -13.98 23.72
CA GLU A 434 21.34 -13.44 22.40
C GLU A 434 20.32 -13.87 21.34
N GLU A 435 19.97 -15.15 21.29
CA GLU A 435 18.94 -15.69 20.38
C GLU A 435 17.60 -15.00 20.57
N VAL A 436 17.11 -14.88 21.81
CA VAL A 436 15.85 -14.20 22.10
C VAL A 436 15.97 -12.70 21.81
N GLY A 437 17.11 -12.07 22.08
CA GLY A 437 17.37 -10.67 21.74
C GLY A 437 17.30 -10.38 20.24
N HIS A 438 17.73 -11.32 19.40
CA HIS A 438 17.59 -11.21 17.94
C HIS A 438 16.12 -11.28 17.48
N LEU A 439 15.28 -12.07 18.14
CA LEU A 439 13.87 -12.27 17.76
C LEU A 439 12.94 -11.20 18.38
N ALA A 440 13.04 -11.00 19.69
CA ALA A 440 12.18 -10.12 20.49
C ALA A 440 12.70 -8.67 20.62
N GLY A 441 13.96 -8.43 20.24
CA GLY A 441 14.58 -7.10 20.24
C GLY A 441 15.43 -6.79 21.47
N ILE A 442 16.13 -5.64 21.41
CA ILE A 442 17.16 -5.20 22.37
C ILE A 442 16.62 -5.06 23.79
N GLU A 443 15.31 -4.83 23.95
CA GLU A 443 14.73 -4.64 25.28
C GLU A 443 14.91 -5.84 26.22
N VAL A 444 14.95 -7.07 25.68
CA VAL A 444 15.18 -8.27 26.48
C VAL A 444 16.57 -8.25 27.15
N LEU A 445 17.55 -7.60 26.52
CA LEU A 445 18.90 -7.44 27.07
C LEU A 445 18.94 -6.54 28.30
N ARG A 446 17.90 -5.73 28.54
CA ARG A 446 17.77 -4.82 29.69
C ARG A 446 17.01 -5.46 30.86
N PHE A 447 17.24 -6.74 31.14
CA PHE A 447 16.54 -7.47 32.19
C PHE A 447 17.04 -7.16 33.61
N LYS A 448 18.17 -6.46 33.76
CA LYS A 448 18.85 -6.23 35.06
C LYS A 448 18.23 -5.15 35.95
N ASP A 449 17.12 -4.54 35.53
CA ASP A 449 16.44 -3.53 36.34
C ASP A 449 15.59 -4.20 37.45
N GLY A 450 16.10 -4.17 38.68
CA GLY A 450 15.35 -4.46 39.92
C GLY A 450 15.97 -5.54 40.80
N GLU A 451 16.54 -5.12 41.93
CA GLU A 451 17.21 -5.93 42.95
C GLU A 451 16.22 -6.52 43.97
N GLN A 452 15.42 -7.52 43.60
CA GLN A 452 14.65 -8.27 44.60
C GLN A 452 14.91 -9.77 44.49
N PRO A 453 15.29 -10.43 45.60
CA PRO A 453 15.35 -11.88 45.64
C PRO A 453 13.92 -12.42 45.58
N LEU A 454 13.61 -13.16 44.52
CA LEU A 454 12.31 -13.78 44.29
C LEU A 454 12.44 -15.28 44.54
N ASP A 455 11.80 -15.74 45.60
CA ASP A 455 11.75 -17.16 45.99
C ASP A 455 10.64 -17.87 45.17
N GLU A 456 10.99 -18.33 43.97
CA GLU A 456 10.09 -19.10 43.09
C GLU A 456 10.62 -20.52 42.89
N ALA A 457 9.71 -21.51 42.94
CA ALA A 457 10.05 -22.90 42.70
C ALA A 457 10.59 -23.11 41.27
N ARG A 458 11.67 -23.89 41.14
CA ARG A 458 12.37 -24.14 39.87
C ARG A 458 11.47 -24.66 38.74
N GLY A 459 10.43 -25.43 39.07
CA GLY A 459 9.46 -25.92 38.08
C GLY A 459 8.76 -24.81 37.30
N LYS A 460 8.47 -23.66 37.92
CA LYS A 460 7.87 -22.50 37.22
C LYS A 460 8.85 -21.82 36.26
N GLN A 461 10.14 -21.80 36.59
CA GLN A 461 11.18 -21.33 35.67
C GLN A 461 11.30 -22.26 34.45
N GLU A 462 11.23 -23.57 34.66
CA GLU A 462 11.26 -24.57 33.58
C GLU A 462 10.02 -24.45 32.67
N GLU A 463 8.83 -24.26 33.24
CA GLU A 463 7.60 -23.98 32.47
C GLU A 463 7.71 -22.68 31.64
N ARG A 464 8.28 -21.62 32.23
CA ARG A 464 8.53 -20.36 31.52
C ARG A 464 9.52 -20.56 30.37
N LYS A 465 10.60 -21.32 30.60
CA LYS A 465 11.58 -21.69 29.58
C LYS A 465 10.94 -22.46 28.42
N HIS A 466 10.10 -23.44 28.71
CA HIS A 466 9.39 -24.19 27.67
C HIS A 466 8.45 -23.31 26.85
N THR A 467 7.74 -22.38 27.49
CA THR A 467 6.89 -21.40 26.80
C THR A 467 7.71 -20.47 25.91
N ILE A 468 8.84 -19.96 26.41
CA ILE A 468 9.80 -19.14 25.64
C ILE A 468 10.29 -19.91 24.41
N GLN A 469 10.70 -21.17 24.57
CA GLN A 469 11.16 -22.01 23.45
C GLN A 469 10.06 -22.23 22.40
N ARG A 470 8.81 -22.45 22.84
CA ARG A 470 7.68 -22.62 21.92
C ARG A 470 7.42 -21.35 21.10
N LEU A 471 7.37 -20.19 21.76
CA LEU A 471 7.21 -18.89 21.10
C LEU A 471 8.38 -18.60 20.17
N LYS A 472 9.61 -18.96 20.57
CA LYS A 472 10.81 -18.82 19.74
C LYS A 472 10.67 -19.55 18.39
N ILE A 473 10.31 -20.83 18.44
CA ILE A 473 10.12 -21.66 17.23
C ILE A 473 9.04 -21.06 16.32
N HIS A 474 7.93 -20.61 16.92
CA HIS A 474 6.82 -20.03 16.16
C HIS A 474 7.22 -18.73 15.44
N LEU A 475 8.02 -17.88 16.10
CA LEU A 475 8.53 -16.64 15.53
C LEU A 475 9.63 -16.87 14.48
N GLU A 476 10.47 -17.90 14.64
CA GLU A 476 11.47 -18.30 13.63
C GLU A 476 10.80 -18.80 12.34
N ASP A 477 9.71 -19.58 12.46
CA ASP A 477 8.92 -20.05 11.32
C ASP A 477 8.13 -18.92 10.66
N ALA A 478 7.71 -17.92 11.44
CA ALA A 478 7.01 -16.74 10.97
C ALA A 478 8.01 -15.73 10.36
N ASN A 479 8.57 -16.05 9.19
CA ASN A 479 9.47 -15.16 8.43
C ASN A 479 8.94 -13.70 8.40
N VAL A 480 9.58 -12.80 9.15
CA VAL A 480 9.15 -11.40 9.43
C VAL A 480 9.56 -10.40 8.34
N SER A 481 10.20 -10.85 7.26
CA SER A 481 10.68 -9.93 6.22
C SER A 481 9.52 -9.31 5.43
N GLY A 482 9.40 -7.98 5.44
CA GLY A 482 8.43 -7.24 4.64
C GLY A 482 7.11 -6.86 5.33
N MET A 483 7.02 -6.94 6.67
CA MET A 483 5.80 -6.58 7.43
C MET A 483 5.29 -5.17 7.10
N ASP A 484 6.19 -4.19 7.15
CA ASP A 484 5.86 -2.78 6.92
C ASP A 484 5.35 -2.54 5.49
N GLU A 485 5.85 -3.30 4.51
CA GLU A 485 5.41 -3.22 3.12
C GLU A 485 4.00 -3.78 2.94
N VAL A 486 3.71 -4.93 3.55
CA VAL A 486 2.39 -5.57 3.50
C VAL A 486 1.32 -4.73 4.20
N GLU A 487 1.62 -4.20 5.39
CA GLU A 487 0.67 -3.35 6.12
C GLU A 487 0.39 -2.06 5.36
N LYS A 488 1.43 -1.43 4.80
CA LYS A 488 1.29 -0.25 3.96
C LYS A 488 0.47 -0.55 2.69
N GLU A 489 0.76 -1.64 2.00
CA GLU A 489 0.02 -2.05 0.79
C GLU A 489 -1.45 -2.36 1.10
N TYR A 490 -1.74 -3.02 2.22
CA TYR A 490 -3.10 -3.26 2.68
C TYR A 490 -3.84 -1.94 2.92
N ARG A 491 -3.21 -0.99 3.62
CA ARG A 491 -3.80 0.32 3.90
C ARG A 491 -4.10 1.09 2.61
N GLU A 492 -3.12 1.19 1.71
CA GLU A 492 -3.28 1.89 0.42
C GLU A 492 -4.39 1.24 -0.44
N THR A 493 -4.42 -0.09 -0.50
CA THR A 493 -5.43 -0.84 -1.27
C THR A 493 -6.82 -0.70 -0.66
N SER A 494 -6.92 -0.72 0.68
CA SER A 494 -8.19 -0.53 1.41
C SER A 494 -8.74 0.88 1.23
N GLU A 495 -7.89 1.91 1.33
CA GLU A 495 -8.26 3.30 1.06
C GLU A 495 -8.76 3.47 -0.37
N ARG A 496 -8.10 2.81 -1.33
CA ARG A 496 -8.53 2.81 -2.73
C ARG A 496 -9.90 2.15 -2.93
N ASP A 497 -10.16 1.00 -2.32
CA ASP A 497 -11.50 0.38 -2.41
C ASP A 497 -12.59 1.25 -1.79
N ALA A 498 -12.32 1.85 -0.62
CA ALA A 498 -13.23 2.77 0.04
C ALA A 498 -13.50 4.03 -0.80
N PHE A 499 -12.51 4.52 -1.54
CA PHE A 499 -12.69 5.62 -2.50
C PHE A 499 -13.61 5.20 -3.66
N LEU A 500 -13.36 4.04 -4.27
CA LEU A 500 -14.19 3.53 -5.38
C LEU A 500 -15.64 3.26 -4.93
N GLU A 501 -15.85 2.87 -3.68
CA GLU A 501 -17.19 2.71 -3.10
C GLU A 501 -17.96 4.03 -3.01
N ARG A 502 -17.29 5.11 -2.59
CA ARG A 502 -17.89 6.45 -2.55
C ARG A 502 -18.23 6.95 -3.95
N GLU A 503 -17.32 6.78 -4.91
CA GLU A 503 -17.54 7.11 -6.32
C GLU A 503 -18.76 6.38 -6.90
N LEU A 504 -18.95 5.09 -6.60
CA LEU A 504 -20.15 4.36 -7.01
C LEU A 504 -21.43 4.96 -6.43
N SER A 505 -21.42 5.37 -5.16
CA SER A 505 -22.58 6.01 -4.53
C SER A 505 -22.91 7.34 -5.21
N ASP A 506 -21.90 8.13 -5.58
CA ASP A 506 -22.10 9.44 -6.19
C ASP A 506 -22.51 9.33 -7.67
N LEU A 507 -22.01 8.34 -8.40
CA LEU A 507 -22.48 7.99 -9.74
C LEU A 507 -23.94 7.53 -9.74
N ASP A 508 -24.36 6.72 -8.75
CA ASP A 508 -25.75 6.28 -8.60
C ASP A 508 -26.70 7.47 -8.32
N LYS A 509 -26.32 8.38 -7.41
CA LYS A 509 -27.09 9.62 -7.17
C LYS A 509 -27.17 10.48 -8.44
N SER A 510 -26.07 10.60 -9.17
CA SER A 510 -26.01 11.37 -10.41
C SER A 510 -26.90 10.77 -11.50
N ALA A 511 -26.93 9.43 -11.63
CA ALA A 511 -27.81 8.73 -12.55
C ALA A 511 -29.28 8.99 -12.23
N LYS A 512 -29.69 8.84 -10.97
CA LYS A 512 -31.06 9.14 -10.51
C LYS A 512 -31.48 10.58 -10.80
N SER A 513 -30.59 11.54 -10.52
CA SER A 513 -30.88 12.95 -10.80
C SER A 513 -31.04 13.21 -12.30
N LEU A 514 -30.23 12.58 -13.16
CA LEU A 514 -30.37 12.70 -14.61
C LEU A 514 -31.67 12.07 -15.12
N GLU A 515 -32.08 10.93 -14.57
CA GLU A 515 -33.38 10.30 -14.89
C GLU A 515 -34.56 11.19 -14.53
N GLU A 516 -34.53 11.82 -13.34
CA GLU A 516 -35.55 12.77 -12.92
C GLU A 516 -35.61 13.99 -13.85
N ILE A 517 -34.45 14.56 -14.22
CA ILE A 517 -34.38 15.68 -15.16
C ILE A 517 -34.95 15.30 -16.53
N ILE A 518 -34.64 14.11 -17.04
CA ILE A 518 -35.16 13.63 -18.33
C ILE A 518 -36.69 13.53 -18.27
N LYS A 519 -37.23 12.92 -17.21
CA LYS A 519 -38.68 12.76 -17.02
C LYS A 519 -39.40 14.10 -16.90
N ASP A 520 -38.81 15.06 -16.19
CA ASP A 520 -39.37 16.42 -16.06
C ASP A 520 -39.35 17.16 -17.40
N LEU A 521 -38.26 17.03 -18.18
CA LEU A 521 -38.17 17.60 -19.52
C LEU A 521 -39.20 16.98 -20.48
N GLU A 522 -39.41 15.67 -20.44
CA GLU A 522 -40.42 14.99 -21.26
C GLU A 522 -41.83 15.45 -20.94
N LYS A 523 -42.18 15.51 -19.65
CA LYS A 523 -43.49 16.00 -19.21
C LYS A 523 -43.72 17.44 -19.63
N ARG A 524 -42.69 18.29 -19.50
CA ARG A 524 -42.75 19.69 -19.92
C ARG A 524 -42.91 19.81 -21.43
N LEU A 525 -42.12 19.08 -22.21
CA LEU A 525 -42.21 19.01 -23.68
C LEU A 525 -43.62 18.64 -24.14
N ALA A 526 -44.21 17.58 -23.56
CA ALA A 526 -45.56 17.16 -23.91
C ALA A 526 -46.61 18.24 -23.58
N THR A 527 -46.52 18.86 -22.41
CA THR A 527 -47.47 19.89 -21.96
C THR A 527 -47.39 21.15 -22.81
N GLU A 528 -46.17 21.66 -23.05
CA GLU A 528 -45.95 22.85 -23.88
C GLU A 528 -46.30 22.58 -25.35
N PHE A 529 -46.05 21.38 -25.87
CA PHE A 529 -46.45 21.00 -27.22
C PHE A 529 -47.98 20.95 -27.39
N SER A 530 -48.71 20.29 -26.48
CA SER A 530 -50.18 20.20 -26.57
C SER A 530 -50.84 21.57 -26.46
N SER A 531 -50.40 22.41 -25.51
CA SER A 531 -50.90 23.78 -25.38
C SER A 531 -50.54 24.63 -26.60
N GLY A 532 -49.31 24.52 -27.10
CA GLY A 532 -48.87 25.22 -28.30
C GLY A 532 -49.67 24.82 -29.54
N LEU A 533 -49.94 23.53 -29.73
CA LEU A 533 -50.74 23.02 -30.85
C LEU A 533 -52.18 23.55 -30.82
N GLU A 534 -52.79 23.65 -29.65
CA GLU A 534 -54.12 24.24 -29.48
C GLU A 534 -54.15 25.72 -29.88
N HIS A 535 -53.14 26.49 -29.46
CA HIS A 535 -52.99 27.89 -29.86
C HIS A 535 -52.75 28.04 -31.37
N ILE A 536 -51.92 27.19 -31.97
CA ILE A 536 -51.67 27.18 -33.42
C ILE A 536 -52.98 26.88 -34.17
N ASN A 537 -53.76 25.89 -33.74
CA ASN A 537 -55.02 25.54 -34.39
C ASN A 537 -56.06 26.67 -34.33
N ASN A 538 -56.14 27.39 -33.21
CA ASN A 538 -57.03 28.55 -33.09
C ASN A 538 -56.64 29.68 -34.06
N GLU A 539 -55.36 30.01 -34.16
CA GLU A 539 -54.86 31.03 -35.10
C GLU A 539 -54.95 30.55 -36.57
N PHE A 540 -54.70 29.27 -36.83
CA PHE A 540 -54.79 28.68 -38.15
C PHE A 540 -56.22 28.72 -38.69
N GLY A 541 -57.20 28.35 -37.87
CA GLY A 541 -58.62 28.47 -38.23
C GLY A 541 -59.03 29.90 -38.56
N LYS A 542 -58.60 30.89 -37.74
CA LYS A 542 -58.88 32.32 -37.99
C LYS A 542 -58.28 32.81 -39.31
N MET A 543 -56.99 32.57 -39.52
CA MET A 543 -56.28 33.03 -40.72
C MET A 543 -56.79 32.35 -41.99
N PHE A 544 -57.07 31.04 -41.90
CA PHE A 544 -57.67 30.29 -43.00
C PHE A 544 -59.04 30.85 -43.38
N GLY A 545 -59.89 31.14 -42.38
CA GLY A 545 -61.20 31.77 -42.59
C GLY A 545 -61.12 33.13 -43.30
N ILE A 546 -60.14 33.98 -42.94
CA ILE A 546 -59.92 35.29 -43.59
C ILE A 546 -59.54 35.11 -45.07
N MET A 547 -58.65 34.17 -45.38
CA MET A 547 -58.17 33.96 -46.75
C MET A 547 -59.23 33.38 -47.69
N PHE A 548 -59.99 32.39 -47.20
CA PHE A 548 -60.98 31.69 -48.01
C PHE A 548 -62.40 32.26 -47.89
N GLY A 549 -62.63 33.24 -47.00
CA GLY A 549 -63.96 33.80 -46.73
C GLY A 549 -64.88 32.80 -46.01
N GLY A 550 -64.29 31.91 -45.20
CA GLY A 550 -64.94 30.78 -44.52
C GLY A 550 -64.12 29.49 -44.64
N GLY A 551 -64.59 28.42 -44.00
CA GLY A 551 -63.90 27.12 -43.96
C GLY A 551 -63.15 26.89 -42.66
N GLU A 552 -62.66 25.68 -42.45
CA GLU A 552 -61.98 25.26 -41.22
C GLU A 552 -60.68 24.54 -41.57
N ALA A 553 -59.63 24.80 -40.82
CA ALA A 553 -58.36 24.11 -40.96
C ALA A 553 -57.75 23.84 -39.58
N GLU A 554 -57.25 22.62 -39.38
CA GLU A 554 -56.67 22.16 -38.11
C GLU A 554 -55.50 21.20 -38.36
N LEU A 555 -54.56 21.19 -37.42
CA LEU A 555 -53.50 20.19 -37.30
C LEU A 555 -53.95 19.09 -36.35
N ILE A 556 -53.79 17.83 -36.77
CA ILE A 556 -54.14 16.64 -36.00
C ILE A 556 -52.89 15.84 -35.71
N LEU A 557 -52.69 15.47 -34.44
CA LEU A 557 -51.64 14.55 -34.04
C LEU A 557 -52.00 13.12 -34.48
N THR A 558 -51.21 12.57 -35.38
CA THR A 558 -51.30 11.18 -35.82
C THR A 558 -50.20 10.35 -35.16
N LYS A 559 -50.48 9.08 -34.90
CA LYS A 559 -49.49 8.11 -34.42
C LYS A 559 -49.36 7.03 -35.49
N GLU A 560 -48.18 6.92 -36.06
CA GLU A 560 -47.85 5.87 -37.03
C GLU A 560 -46.93 4.87 -36.35
N SER A 561 -47.29 3.60 -36.40
CA SER A 561 -46.44 2.51 -35.93
C SER A 561 -45.52 2.07 -37.07
N GLU A 562 -44.24 2.37 -36.97
CA GLU A 562 -43.23 1.83 -37.87
C GLU A 562 -42.53 0.64 -37.19
N ILE A 563 -42.41 -0.47 -37.92
CA ILE A 563 -41.68 -1.66 -37.48
C ILE A 563 -40.28 -1.57 -38.08
N GLU A 564 -39.29 -1.23 -37.26
CA GLU A 564 -37.87 -1.32 -37.60
C GLU A 564 -37.21 -2.35 -36.67
N GLU A 565 -36.49 -3.33 -37.24
CA GLU A 565 -35.60 -4.23 -36.49
C GLU A 565 -36.24 -4.94 -35.27
N GLU A 566 -37.47 -5.46 -35.43
CA GLU A 566 -38.23 -6.20 -34.38
C GLU A 566 -38.70 -5.35 -33.18
N GLU A 567 -38.50 -4.03 -33.18
CA GLU A 567 -39.07 -3.10 -32.20
C GLU A 567 -40.19 -2.24 -32.82
N GLU A 568 -41.38 -2.22 -32.21
CA GLU A 568 -42.43 -1.26 -32.56
C GLU A 568 -42.03 0.14 -32.07
N LYS A 569 -41.59 1.02 -32.98
CA LYS A 569 -41.44 2.44 -32.69
C LYS A 569 -42.74 3.16 -33.05
N ILE A 570 -43.38 3.72 -32.04
CA ILE A 570 -44.53 4.61 -32.22
C ILE A 570 -43.97 6.00 -32.54
N GLU A 571 -44.05 6.39 -33.81
CA GLU A 571 -43.70 7.74 -34.22
C GLU A 571 -44.95 8.63 -34.24
N GLU A 572 -44.82 9.81 -33.64
CA GLU A 572 -45.88 10.81 -33.64
C GLU A 572 -45.63 11.83 -34.76
N GLY A 573 -46.67 12.14 -35.52
CA GLY A 573 -46.65 13.11 -36.62
C GLY A 573 -47.82 14.09 -36.56
N LEU A 574 -47.78 15.15 -37.37
CA LEU A 574 -48.89 16.09 -37.54
C LEU A 574 -49.45 15.97 -38.94
N ASP A 575 -50.75 15.73 -39.07
CA ASP A 575 -51.48 15.84 -40.34
C ASP A 575 -52.27 17.15 -40.43
N ILE A 576 -52.56 17.61 -41.65
CA ILE A 576 -53.31 18.86 -41.89
C ILE A 576 -54.67 18.52 -42.47
N LYS A 577 -55.72 18.90 -41.75
CA LYS A 577 -57.10 18.75 -42.19
C LYS A 577 -57.66 20.10 -42.60
N VAL A 578 -58.21 20.18 -43.80
CA VAL A 578 -58.74 21.41 -44.38
C VAL A 578 -60.12 21.16 -44.96
N ASN A 579 -61.07 22.05 -44.68
CA ASN A 579 -62.43 22.01 -45.16
C ASN A 579 -62.82 23.36 -45.79
N LEU A 580 -63.07 23.38 -47.10
CA LEU A 580 -63.45 24.59 -47.83
C LEU A 580 -64.98 24.74 -47.90
N PRO A 581 -65.55 25.96 -47.80
CA PRO A 581 -67.00 26.20 -47.75
C PRO A 581 -67.82 25.62 -48.92
N LYS A 582 -67.18 25.42 -50.08
CA LYS A 582 -67.84 25.00 -51.33
C LYS A 582 -67.29 23.69 -51.91
N LYS A 583 -66.34 23.02 -51.25
CA LYS A 583 -65.62 21.86 -51.80
C LYS A 583 -65.23 20.87 -50.71
N LYS A 584 -65.67 19.61 -50.84
CA LYS A 584 -65.18 18.52 -49.99
C LYS A 584 -63.82 18.05 -50.48
N ILE A 585 -62.78 18.29 -49.68
CA ILE A 585 -61.41 17.88 -49.97
C ILE A 585 -61.06 16.68 -49.09
N LYS A 586 -60.57 15.60 -49.70
CA LYS A 586 -60.13 14.38 -48.99
C LYS A 586 -58.62 14.32 -48.76
N SER A 587 -57.84 15.07 -49.55
CA SER A 587 -56.38 15.13 -49.45
C SER A 587 -55.87 16.49 -49.90
N LEU A 588 -54.79 16.97 -49.28
CA LEU A 588 -54.11 18.23 -49.62
C LEU A 588 -53.71 18.30 -51.11
N MET A 589 -53.52 17.16 -51.78
CA MET A 589 -53.20 17.08 -53.21
C MET A 589 -54.35 17.54 -54.12
N MET A 590 -55.59 17.64 -53.62
CA MET A 590 -56.77 18.07 -54.39
C MET A 590 -57.01 19.60 -54.38
N LEU A 591 -56.17 20.35 -53.67
CA LEU A 591 -56.16 21.82 -53.66
C LEU A 591 -55.50 22.35 -54.95
N SER A 592 -56.02 23.46 -55.50
CA SER A 592 -55.36 24.16 -56.61
C SER A 592 -54.01 24.77 -56.17
N GLY A 593 -53.12 25.12 -57.10
CA GLY A 593 -51.82 25.73 -56.77
C GLY A 593 -51.94 27.00 -55.91
N GLY A 594 -52.93 27.85 -56.21
CA GLY A 594 -53.22 29.04 -55.38
C GLY A 594 -53.82 28.68 -54.02
N GLU A 595 -54.74 27.73 -53.95
CA GLU A 595 -55.33 27.27 -52.66
C GLU A 595 -54.28 26.62 -51.75
N ARG A 596 -53.33 25.87 -52.32
CA ARG A 596 -52.19 25.30 -51.58
C ARG A 596 -51.30 26.40 -51.02
N ALA A 597 -50.88 27.34 -51.87
CA ALA A 597 -50.05 28.47 -51.44
C ALA A 597 -50.71 29.26 -50.30
N LEU A 598 -52.02 29.51 -50.39
CA LEU A 598 -52.77 30.21 -49.35
C LEU A 598 -52.91 29.41 -48.05
N THR A 599 -53.15 28.11 -48.14
CA THR A 599 -53.21 27.22 -46.97
C THR A 599 -51.86 27.16 -46.27
N SER A 600 -50.77 27.05 -47.02
CA SER A 600 -49.39 27.10 -46.54
C SER A 600 -49.10 28.39 -45.79
N ILE A 601 -49.41 29.53 -46.40
CA ILE A 601 -49.18 30.84 -45.83
C ILE A 601 -49.97 31.01 -44.53
N ALA A 602 -51.26 30.62 -44.52
CA ALA A 602 -52.09 30.66 -43.32
C ALA A 602 -51.51 29.79 -42.19
N LEU A 603 -50.99 28.60 -42.50
CA LEU A 603 -50.37 27.72 -41.51
C LEU A 603 -49.07 28.31 -40.96
N ILE A 604 -48.17 28.77 -41.82
CA ILE A 604 -46.89 29.35 -41.37
C ILE A 604 -47.15 30.61 -40.54
N PHE A 605 -48.13 31.42 -40.93
CA PHE A 605 -48.50 32.62 -40.19
C PHE A 605 -49.11 32.27 -38.82
N ALA A 606 -49.97 31.25 -38.74
CA ALA A 606 -50.52 30.77 -37.47
C ALA A 606 -49.43 30.25 -36.53
N ILE A 607 -48.48 29.47 -37.07
CA ILE A 607 -47.30 29.00 -36.34
C ILE A 607 -46.49 30.19 -35.82
N SER A 608 -46.25 31.21 -36.65
CA SER A 608 -45.50 32.40 -36.26
C SER A 608 -46.22 33.26 -35.22
N GLN A 609 -47.54 33.15 -35.04
CA GLN A 609 -48.27 33.96 -34.06
C GLN A 609 -48.19 33.46 -32.63
N VAL A 610 -47.95 32.15 -32.44
CA VAL A 610 -47.86 31.55 -31.11
C VAL A 610 -46.54 31.91 -30.44
N ASN A 611 -45.46 31.98 -31.23
CA ASN A 611 -44.18 32.48 -30.76
C ASN A 611 -43.58 33.46 -31.80
N PRO A 612 -43.97 34.76 -31.74
CA PRO A 612 -43.64 35.72 -32.79
C PRO A 612 -42.15 36.01 -32.85
N PRO A 613 -41.49 35.74 -33.99
CA PRO A 613 -40.11 36.14 -34.18
C PRO A 613 -40.03 37.68 -34.27
N PRO A 614 -38.86 38.27 -33.93
CA PRO A 614 -38.66 39.72 -34.00
C PRO A 614 -38.93 40.31 -35.39
N PHE A 615 -38.66 39.55 -36.45
CA PHE A 615 -38.97 39.90 -37.83
C PHE A 615 -39.31 38.66 -38.69
N ILE A 616 -40.01 38.87 -39.80
CA ILE A 616 -40.33 37.86 -40.82
C ILE A 616 -40.05 38.46 -42.21
N ILE A 617 -39.49 37.63 -43.10
CA ILE A 617 -39.19 37.99 -44.48
C ILE A 617 -40.08 37.18 -45.41
N LEU A 618 -40.79 37.86 -46.31
CA LEU A 618 -41.71 37.26 -47.28
C LEU A 618 -41.16 37.52 -48.69
N ASP A 619 -40.54 36.52 -49.31
CA ASP A 619 -39.91 36.60 -50.64
C ASP A 619 -40.82 36.04 -51.73
N GLU A 620 -41.49 36.93 -52.46
CA GLU A 620 -42.38 36.64 -53.58
C GLU A 620 -43.52 35.65 -53.25
N THR A 621 -43.97 35.61 -51.99
CA THR A 621 -45.02 34.69 -51.54
C THR A 621 -46.40 35.00 -52.13
N ASP A 622 -46.58 36.20 -52.68
CA ASP A 622 -47.80 36.67 -53.34
C ASP A 622 -47.77 36.52 -54.86
N ALA A 623 -46.70 35.96 -55.45
CA ALA A 623 -46.52 35.88 -56.89
C ALA A 623 -47.56 34.99 -57.62
N ALA A 624 -48.12 34.00 -56.92
CA ALA A 624 -49.11 33.06 -57.47
C ALA A 624 -50.57 33.49 -57.19
N LEU A 625 -50.78 34.67 -56.60
CA LEU A 625 -52.10 35.15 -56.18
C LEU A 625 -52.72 36.05 -57.24
N ASP A 626 -54.03 35.93 -57.41
CA ASP A 626 -54.82 36.90 -58.17
C ASP A 626 -55.04 38.19 -57.36
N GLU A 627 -55.56 39.24 -57.98
CA GLU A 627 -55.72 40.56 -57.35
C GLU A 627 -56.64 40.51 -56.11
N SER A 628 -57.71 39.70 -56.16
CA SER A 628 -58.64 39.53 -55.04
C SER A 628 -58.00 38.84 -53.82
N ASN A 629 -57.24 37.77 -54.04
CA ASN A 629 -56.54 37.09 -52.94
C ASN A 629 -55.28 37.85 -52.49
N SER A 630 -54.67 38.65 -53.37
CA SER A 630 -53.56 39.56 -53.03
C SER A 630 -54.00 40.62 -52.02
N LYS A 631 -55.22 41.14 -52.15
CA LYS A 631 -55.80 42.07 -51.17
C LYS A 631 -55.97 41.43 -49.79
N LYS A 632 -56.54 40.22 -49.73
CA LYS A 632 -56.69 39.47 -48.47
C LYS A 632 -55.34 39.10 -47.84
N TYR A 633 -54.37 38.74 -48.68
CA TYR A 633 -53.00 38.52 -48.25
C TYR A 633 -52.40 39.79 -47.62
N GLY A 634 -52.60 40.95 -48.24
CA GLY A 634 -52.21 42.26 -47.69
C GLY A 634 -52.85 42.54 -46.32
N ASP A 635 -54.12 42.17 -46.12
CA ASP A 635 -54.80 42.30 -44.82
C ASP A 635 -54.16 41.38 -43.75
N LEU A 636 -53.75 40.16 -44.10
CA LEU A 636 -53.01 39.28 -43.18
C LEU A 636 -51.63 39.84 -42.82
N VAL A 637 -50.90 40.38 -43.79
CA VAL A 637 -49.60 41.04 -43.59
C VAL A 637 -49.76 42.19 -42.59
N GLU A 638 -50.83 42.98 -42.70
CA GLU A 638 -51.11 44.04 -41.74
C GLU A 638 -51.39 43.52 -40.32
N ILE A 639 -52.14 42.42 -40.20
CA ILE A 639 -52.40 41.78 -38.90
C ILE A 639 -51.10 41.27 -38.26
N LEU A 640 -50.22 40.64 -39.04
CA LEU A 640 -48.93 40.15 -38.56
C LEU A 640 -47.98 41.26 -38.12
N SER A 641 -47.99 42.39 -38.84
CA SER A 641 -47.10 43.53 -38.57
C SER A 641 -47.25 44.11 -37.16
N LYS A 642 -48.37 43.83 -36.49
CA LYS A 642 -48.64 44.27 -35.11
C LYS A 642 -47.75 43.56 -34.09
N ARG A 643 -47.25 42.37 -34.39
CA ARG A 643 -46.46 41.52 -33.47
C ARG A 643 -45.03 41.28 -33.95
N SER A 644 -44.82 41.16 -35.25
CA SER A 644 -43.51 40.94 -35.86
C SER A 644 -43.23 41.99 -36.94
N GLN A 645 -41.97 42.41 -37.05
CA GLN A 645 -41.55 43.32 -38.14
C GLN A 645 -41.54 42.56 -39.48
N LEU A 646 -42.10 43.12 -40.54
CA LEU A 646 -42.22 42.46 -41.84
C LEU A 646 -41.33 43.10 -42.89
N ILE A 647 -40.60 42.25 -43.61
CA ILE A 647 -39.80 42.62 -44.79
C ILE A 647 -40.37 41.88 -45.99
N LEU A 648 -41.04 42.59 -46.87
CA LEU A 648 -41.71 42.06 -48.04
C LEU A 648 -40.79 42.22 -49.25
N ILE A 649 -40.56 41.17 -50.03
CA ILE A 649 -39.95 41.27 -51.35
C ILE A 649 -41.03 40.91 -52.35
N THR A 650 -41.56 41.92 -53.04
CA THR A 650 -42.75 41.74 -53.88
C THR A 650 -42.71 42.64 -55.11
N HIS A 651 -43.47 42.25 -56.12
CA HIS A 651 -43.81 43.05 -57.30
C HIS A 651 -45.32 43.35 -57.38
N ASN A 652 -46.10 42.89 -56.40
CA ASN A 652 -47.55 43.02 -56.35
C ASN A 652 -47.96 44.37 -55.73
N ARG A 653 -48.75 45.15 -56.47
CA ARG A 653 -49.16 46.50 -56.06
C ARG A 653 -49.99 46.51 -54.79
N GLU A 654 -50.87 45.53 -54.60
CA GLU A 654 -51.73 45.44 -53.43
C GLU A 654 -50.89 45.21 -52.15
N THR A 655 -49.91 44.31 -52.21
CA THR A 655 -48.99 44.04 -51.10
C THR A 655 -48.06 45.24 -50.83
N MET A 656 -47.54 45.88 -51.88
CA MET A 656 -46.71 47.08 -51.76
C MET A 656 -47.41 48.23 -51.05
N SER A 657 -48.73 48.38 -51.26
CA SER A 657 -49.53 49.46 -50.66
C SER A 657 -49.57 49.42 -49.12
N ARG A 658 -49.27 48.27 -48.51
CA ARG A 658 -49.26 48.09 -47.05
C ARG A 658 -47.91 48.43 -46.40
N ALA A 659 -46.87 48.70 -47.20
CA ALA A 659 -45.55 49.01 -46.67
C ALA A 659 -45.40 50.50 -46.34
N GLY A 660 -44.88 50.81 -45.15
CA GLY A 660 -44.56 52.19 -44.76
C GLY A 660 -43.30 52.73 -45.42
N VAL A 661 -42.39 51.85 -45.84
CA VAL A 661 -41.16 52.21 -46.56
C VAL A 661 -40.94 51.25 -47.73
N ILE A 662 -40.50 51.80 -48.87
CA ILE A 662 -40.22 51.05 -50.08
C ILE A 662 -38.75 51.24 -50.49
N TYR A 663 -38.03 50.13 -50.60
CA TYR A 663 -36.67 50.05 -51.09
C TYR A 663 -36.66 49.53 -52.53
N GLY A 664 -36.40 50.43 -53.47
CA GLY A 664 -36.20 50.10 -54.87
C GLY A 664 -34.80 49.53 -55.10
N VAL A 665 -34.70 48.27 -55.50
CA VAL A 665 -33.46 47.64 -55.96
C VAL A 665 -33.42 47.71 -57.48
N THR A 666 -32.40 48.38 -58.01
CA THR A 666 -32.18 48.48 -59.47
C THR A 666 -30.81 47.91 -59.80
N MET A 667 -30.67 47.36 -61.02
CA MET A 667 -29.38 46.90 -61.51
C MET A 667 -28.89 47.88 -62.57
N GLY A 668 -27.71 48.45 -62.37
CA GLY A 668 -27.09 49.31 -63.38
C GLY A 668 -26.61 48.48 -64.59
N SER A 669 -26.25 49.18 -65.67
CA SER A 669 -25.63 48.58 -66.88
C SER A 669 -24.40 47.70 -66.59
N ASN A 670 -23.80 47.88 -65.41
CA ASN A 670 -22.57 47.22 -65.00
C ASN A 670 -22.83 45.99 -64.13
N GLY A 671 -24.07 45.49 -64.04
CA GLY A 671 -24.44 44.29 -63.28
C GLY A 671 -24.43 44.44 -61.76
N VAL A 672 -24.13 45.64 -61.25
CA VAL A 672 -24.12 45.96 -59.82
C VAL A 672 -25.51 46.42 -59.39
N SER A 673 -26.05 45.78 -58.34
CA SER A 673 -27.28 46.22 -57.68
C SER A 673 -27.04 47.51 -56.91
N LYS A 674 -27.95 48.48 -57.07
CA LYS A 674 -27.99 49.74 -56.34
C LYS A 674 -29.32 49.87 -55.60
N LEU A 675 -29.24 50.41 -54.39
CA LEU A 675 -30.41 50.72 -53.56
C LEU A 675 -30.87 52.16 -53.84
N LEU A 676 -32.17 52.31 -54.08
CA LEU A 676 -32.90 53.58 -54.13
C LEU A 676 -33.96 53.52 -53.04
N SER A 677 -33.81 54.30 -51.98
CA SER A 677 -34.86 54.43 -50.96
C SER A 677 -35.85 55.49 -51.37
N ILE A 678 -37.14 55.18 -51.30
CA ILE A 678 -38.22 56.14 -51.54
C ILE A 678 -39.20 56.01 -50.36
N SER A 679 -39.48 57.11 -49.67
CA SER A 679 -40.57 57.15 -48.69
C SER A 679 -41.91 57.07 -49.41
N PHE A 680 -42.91 56.37 -48.87
CA PHE A 680 -44.18 56.12 -49.57
C PHE A 680 -44.87 57.42 -50.04
N ASP A 681 -44.82 58.47 -49.23
CA ASP A 681 -45.36 59.80 -49.56
C ASP A 681 -44.71 60.41 -50.82
N GLN A 682 -43.42 60.13 -51.06
CA GLN A 682 -42.69 60.55 -52.25
C GLN A 682 -42.88 59.58 -53.43
N ALA A 683 -43.12 58.29 -53.18
CA ALA A 683 -43.34 57.29 -54.23
C ALA A 683 -44.66 57.51 -54.99
N VAL A 684 -45.70 57.97 -54.29
CA VAL A 684 -47.01 58.29 -54.90
C VAL A 684 -46.94 59.53 -55.82
N GLU A 685 -46.05 60.49 -55.52
CA GLU A 685 -45.78 61.64 -56.41
C GLU A 685 -44.97 61.27 -57.66
N VAL A 686 -44.07 60.28 -57.57
CA VAL A 686 -43.23 59.82 -58.70
C VAL A 686 -43.98 58.82 -59.61
N ALA A 687 -45.03 58.17 -59.11
CA ALA A 687 -45.82 57.19 -59.85
C ALA A 687 -47.07 57.77 -60.57
N LYS A 688 -47.36 59.07 -60.40
CA LYS A 688 -48.27 59.84 -61.25
C LYS A 688 -47.50 60.47 -62.40
#